data_AF-A0A6I4ISP0-F1
#
_entry.id   AF-A0A6I4ISP0-F1
#
_cell.length_a   1.000
_cell.length_b   1.000
_cell.length_c   1.000
_cell.angle_alpha   90.00
_cell.angle_beta   90.00
_cell.angle_gamma   90.00
#
_symmetry.space_group_name_H-M   'P 1'
#
loop_
_entity.id
_entity.type
_entity.pdbx_description
1 polymer ?
#
loop_
_entity_poly.entity_id
_entity_poly.type
_entity_poly.pdbx_seq_one_letter_code
_entity_poly.pdbx_strand_id
1 'polypeptide(L)'
;MRKLLAILFLVLLSFSSYSQLSNKHWIPPLHCRSNSTVNDHYIYLSTPEAAPFQVTVTLGNGVPLAGSPFTLSQSNPVRITIGNSQPSIMFLGQNNVNTVESDKGLILQASKDFYVSFRVQSQNHAEILVPKGRTALGTSFRVGSLPQLYDSAIRNFVTSFMATEDNTTVNVSDYGPGVTFILPTGTTTVTSQTFALNKGQSVVLSGYTDVIANRNGFIGALITSDKPIVVNTGNATGGTGPDPGNGASGQDFNLDQIVGYNNIGQKYVVVKGNGSNNSELPLVIATVDNTQVFVNGNTSPITTLNSGDYFTIPSNNYQGSGTNRNMYIESNQPIYLYQILAGNQNDATSGLNFIPPLSCYWQKSVNMIPDYNVIGSKPYTQSGVIVVTEMGSTITINGTPTTSSPQSVNGNSGWETYRIDGLNGDIVVESTGALAVGVFGSDGVSAGYGGYYSGFGSQPIDTFIDVCSNTTIDLYDAIEGNPIPGGTWNPALNSGTNLFDPNIDPAGTYEYTYDITCDGFTVTETVEITVTIQTAPNAGLSTSRSYCTSDADEDLFTLLGTSDTSGSWTFNGNPRTDGIIHPSSDISGDYTYTIEASGGCEAVTATVTVTINTAPEIFPVLPYEQCDNNLDGDDTNGFVDFILSSRNNDILQGQANIAITFHALQSEAELGTNALPNNYYSNSKTIYVRLRSTITNCVAINTIDLIVHPLPIIQNNIILKQCDTDNDAVTSFNLTQANTIISNESNVSFTYHTSQIGASNNTNIITDDVNYIAPNGSIVWARIVNTNNCYRTTQVNLVVSATTITQNNSFDLYECDDYIDVNDPDNDGIDYFNLNDTTNPNRDAVQHFKNLFPSNQNVTVTFYENETDALAEINPIVNLTNFRNSIPTLQTLWVRIDSNLNNECFGLGPYLNLHVVAIPELTLGVDFTLCVDPISGQGSQIVDATPMSSGNYVYQWSPMNASLDSLGNESSQFLITEEGTYSVIVTDIISGCSNFDTIVATYSSEPSIFEANVINPNFSSGLATIEAFASGGFGTYEYSLDQITWQMSPTFTNLSNGSYTVYVRDILGCGILSTRNLYAITYPAFFTPNGDGYNDTWNIENLPQEYEAKLYIFDRYGKLIKQISPYGEGWNGTFNNQPLPSSDYWFILEYKENGNIKEFKSHFSLKR
;
A
#
# COMPACT_ATOMS: atom_id res chain seq x y z
N MET A 1 -0.21 45.78 -30.06
CA MET A 1 -0.89 44.66 -30.74
C MET A 1 -0.27 43.36 -30.26
N ARG A 2 -1.10 42.47 -29.73
CA ARG A 2 -0.89 41.04 -29.41
C ARG A 2 0.16 40.70 -28.32
N LYS A 3 -0.34 40.53 -27.10
CA LYS A 3 0.20 39.61 -26.08
C LYS A 3 -0.17 38.18 -26.49
N LEU A 4 0.77 37.25 -26.51
CA LEU A 4 0.48 35.81 -26.52
C LEU A 4 0.52 35.32 -25.06
N LEU A 5 -0.62 34.81 -24.59
CA LEU A 5 -0.74 33.96 -23.43
C LEU A 5 -0.26 32.55 -23.84
N ALA A 6 0.73 32.00 -23.16
CA ALA A 6 0.98 30.58 -23.15
C ALA A 6 0.47 30.06 -21.80
N ILE A 7 -0.62 29.29 -21.84
CA ILE A 7 -1.20 28.59 -20.71
C ILE A 7 -0.40 27.29 -20.58
N LEU A 8 0.39 27.18 -19.51
CA LEU A 8 1.00 25.93 -19.09
C LEU A 8 0.05 25.32 -18.05
N PHE A 9 -0.63 24.23 -18.42
CA PHE A 9 -1.43 23.42 -17.51
C PHE A 9 -0.46 22.62 -16.64
N LEU A 10 -0.11 23.15 -15.46
CA LEU A 10 0.49 22.36 -14.39
C LEU A 10 -0.67 21.79 -13.58
N VAL A 11 -0.92 20.48 -13.71
CA VAL A 11 -1.83 19.77 -12.79
C VAL A 11 -1.09 19.64 -11.46
N LEU A 12 -1.26 20.64 -10.60
CA LEU A 12 -0.96 20.52 -9.18
C LEU A 12 -2.11 19.75 -8.55
N LEU A 13 -1.90 18.46 -8.30
CA LEU A 13 -2.74 17.70 -7.37
C LEU A 13 -2.54 18.31 -5.98
N SER A 14 -3.44 19.21 -5.60
CA SER A 14 -3.57 19.71 -4.23
C SER A 14 -4.17 18.59 -3.38
N PHE A 15 -3.38 18.04 -2.46
CA PHE A 15 -3.86 17.11 -1.46
C PHE A 15 -4.70 17.86 -0.41
N SER A 16 -5.99 17.54 -0.35
CA SER A 16 -6.96 18.05 0.62
C SER A 16 -6.56 17.69 2.06
N SER A 17 -6.52 18.68 2.95
CA SER A 17 -6.37 18.45 4.39
C SER A 17 -7.77 18.31 5.02
N TYR A 18 -8.08 17.12 5.53
CA TYR A 18 -9.31 16.87 6.30
C TYR A 18 -8.99 16.75 7.78
N SER A 19 -9.97 16.96 8.65
CA SER A 19 -9.90 16.89 10.12
C SER A 19 -9.52 15.49 10.65
N GLN A 20 -9.28 15.39 11.98
CA GLN A 20 -9.17 14.12 12.69
C GLN A 20 -10.47 13.29 12.62
N LEU A 21 -11.62 13.95 12.51
CA LEU A 21 -12.86 13.34 12.06
C LEU A 21 -12.74 13.13 10.55
N SER A 22 -12.67 11.87 10.10
CA SER A 22 -12.36 11.53 8.71
C SER A 22 -12.99 10.21 8.32
N ASN A 23 -13.41 10.09 7.07
CA ASN A 23 -13.90 8.85 6.47
C ASN A 23 -12.79 7.83 6.19
N LYS A 24 -11.52 8.20 6.38
CA LYS A 24 -10.37 7.32 6.17
C LYS A 24 -9.24 7.59 7.15
N HIS A 25 -8.67 6.51 7.69
CA HIS A 25 -7.58 6.52 8.66
C HIS A 25 -6.53 5.46 8.32
N TRP A 26 -5.27 5.74 8.69
CA TRP A 26 -4.15 4.83 8.57
C TRP A 26 -3.42 4.77 9.91
N ILE A 27 -3.05 3.57 10.34
CA ILE A 27 -2.34 3.35 11.60
C ILE A 27 -1.14 2.43 11.30
N PRO A 28 0.05 2.99 11.08
CA PRO A 28 1.28 2.20 11.00
C PRO A 28 1.47 1.35 12.26
N PRO A 29 2.05 0.13 12.13
CA PRO A 29 2.32 -0.71 13.28
C PRO A 29 3.39 -0.11 14.19
N LEU A 30 3.59 -0.68 15.37
CA LEU A 30 4.51 -0.23 16.41
C LEU A 30 5.45 -1.37 16.82
N HIS A 31 6.40 -1.09 17.71
CA HIS A 31 7.29 -2.10 18.26
C HIS A 31 7.66 -1.75 19.71
N CYS A 32 7.66 -2.76 20.57
CA CYS A 32 8.16 -2.70 21.94
C CYS A 32 9.39 -3.60 22.09
N ARG A 33 10.44 -3.13 22.76
CA ARG A 33 11.66 -3.91 23.00
C ARG A 33 11.38 -5.26 23.70
N SER A 34 10.38 -5.30 24.57
CA SER A 34 10.01 -6.50 25.33
C SER A 34 8.60 -6.97 24.97
N ASN A 35 8.50 -8.23 24.49
CA ASN A 35 7.22 -8.82 24.10
C ASN A 35 6.21 -8.92 25.25
N SER A 36 6.67 -9.11 26.49
CA SER A 36 5.80 -9.29 27.67
C SER A 36 5.12 -8.01 28.16
N THR A 37 5.48 -6.87 27.57
CA THR A 37 5.00 -5.54 27.95
C THR A 37 3.73 -5.14 27.18
N VAL A 38 3.50 -5.77 26.02
CA VAL A 38 2.33 -5.57 25.17
C VAL A 38 1.33 -6.69 25.47
N ASN A 39 0.16 -6.33 25.97
CA ASN A 39 -0.97 -7.27 26.11
C ASN A 39 -2.11 -6.81 25.19
N ASP A 40 -3.29 -6.55 25.76
CA ASP A 40 -4.48 -6.24 24.97
C ASP A 40 -4.37 -4.88 24.31
N HIS A 41 -4.69 -4.86 23.02
CA HIS A 41 -4.81 -3.65 22.24
C HIS A 41 -6.08 -3.68 21.40
N TYR A 42 -6.64 -2.49 21.22
CA TYR A 42 -7.99 -2.28 20.75
C TYR A 42 -8.07 -1.13 19.76
N ILE A 43 -9.09 -1.16 18.91
CA ILE A 43 -9.58 -0.01 18.16
C ILE A 43 -10.94 0.39 18.69
N TYR A 44 -11.10 1.67 18.98
CA TYR A 44 -12.35 2.29 19.40
C TYR A 44 -12.80 3.23 18.29
N LEU A 45 -14.05 3.06 17.83
CA LEU A 45 -14.67 3.83 16.76
C LEU A 45 -15.89 4.57 17.29
N SER A 46 -16.05 5.83 16.87
CA SER A 46 -17.22 6.65 17.15
C SER A 46 -17.47 7.64 16.02
N THR A 47 -18.67 8.21 15.97
CA THR A 47 -19.07 9.11 14.88
C THR A 47 -20.16 10.07 15.37
N PRO A 48 -20.23 11.30 14.83
CA PRO A 48 -21.39 12.17 15.00
C PRO A 48 -22.66 11.66 14.31
N GLU A 49 -22.54 10.75 13.34
CA GLU A 49 -23.65 10.38 12.45
C GLU A 49 -24.73 9.58 13.17
N ALA A 50 -25.96 10.11 13.22
CA ALA A 50 -27.08 9.40 13.82
C ALA A 50 -27.48 8.13 13.03
N ALA A 51 -27.36 8.18 11.70
CA ALA A 51 -27.68 7.07 10.82
C ALA A 51 -26.56 6.00 10.82
N PRO A 52 -26.89 4.71 10.96
CA PRO A 52 -25.88 3.65 10.87
C PRO A 52 -25.23 3.56 9.48
N PHE A 53 -23.90 3.40 9.45
CA PHE A 53 -23.11 3.13 8.24
C PHE A 53 -22.03 2.07 8.51
N GLN A 54 -21.39 1.58 7.43
CA GLN A 54 -20.37 0.52 7.52
C GLN A 54 -18.94 1.10 7.50
N VAL A 55 -18.09 0.61 8.40
CA VAL A 55 -16.65 0.90 8.45
C VAL A 55 -15.86 -0.36 8.10
N THR A 56 -15.15 -0.30 6.98
CA THR A 56 -14.21 -1.35 6.56
C THR A 56 -12.86 -1.14 7.24
N VAL A 57 -12.27 -2.21 7.76
CA VAL A 57 -10.97 -2.22 8.45
C VAL A 57 -10.13 -3.30 7.81
N THR A 58 -9.00 -2.94 7.22
CA THR A 58 -8.08 -3.86 6.54
C THR A 58 -6.67 -3.74 7.11
N LEU A 59 -5.86 -4.76 6.87
CA LEU A 59 -4.40 -4.69 6.99
C LEU A 59 -3.80 -3.86 5.84
N GLY A 60 -2.49 -3.58 5.89
CA GLY A 60 -1.77 -2.85 4.84
C GLY A 60 -1.96 -3.42 3.43
N ASN A 61 -2.01 -4.74 3.30
CA ASN A 61 -2.18 -5.46 2.02
C ASN A 61 -3.65 -5.55 1.56
N GLY A 62 -4.58 -4.87 2.24
CA GLY A 62 -6.00 -4.87 1.92
C GLY A 62 -6.80 -6.06 2.45
N VAL A 63 -6.19 -7.01 3.15
CA VAL A 63 -6.92 -8.13 3.78
C VAL A 63 -7.84 -7.59 4.88
N PRO A 64 -9.17 -7.85 4.85
CA PRO A 64 -10.09 -7.40 5.88
C PRO A 64 -9.78 -8.01 7.25
N LEU A 65 -9.87 -7.20 8.31
CA LEU A 65 -9.80 -7.66 9.68
C LEU A 65 -11.04 -8.52 10.00
N ALA A 66 -10.88 -9.55 10.82
CA ALA A 66 -12.00 -10.38 11.25
C ALA A 66 -13.14 -9.54 11.87
N GLY A 67 -14.35 -9.73 11.35
CA GLY A 67 -15.54 -8.96 11.74
C GLY A 67 -15.78 -7.67 10.94
N SER A 68 -14.87 -7.30 10.04
CA SER A 68 -15.09 -6.20 9.11
C SER A 68 -16.06 -6.60 7.97
N PRO A 69 -16.94 -5.69 7.50
CA PRO A 69 -17.16 -4.32 7.97
C PRO A 69 -17.93 -4.24 9.29
N PHE A 70 -17.69 -3.17 10.06
CA PHE A 70 -18.36 -2.88 11.33
C PHE A 70 -19.44 -1.81 11.16
N THR A 71 -20.62 -2.03 11.75
CA THR A 71 -21.70 -1.04 11.71
C THR A 71 -21.55 0.00 12.81
N LEU A 72 -21.41 1.27 12.42
CA LEU A 72 -21.16 2.41 13.32
C LEU A 72 -22.30 3.43 13.23
N SER A 73 -22.70 4.00 14.37
CA SER A 73 -23.54 5.20 14.45
C SER A 73 -23.25 5.93 15.76
N GLN A 74 -23.77 7.15 15.91
CA GLN A 74 -23.67 7.94 17.14
C GLN A 74 -24.21 7.16 18.36
N SER A 75 -25.27 6.35 18.19
CA SER A 75 -25.82 5.54 19.29
C SER A 75 -25.12 4.19 19.47
N ASN A 76 -24.19 3.82 18.60
CA ASN A 76 -23.55 2.50 18.56
C ASN A 76 -22.03 2.61 18.27
N PRO A 77 -21.22 3.10 19.23
CA PRO A 77 -19.77 3.08 19.12
C PRO A 77 -19.23 1.64 19.11
N VAL A 78 -18.21 1.39 18.30
CA VAL A 78 -17.65 0.04 18.09
C VAL A 78 -16.30 -0.10 18.80
N ARG A 79 -16.06 -1.25 19.42
CA ARG A 79 -14.81 -1.61 20.10
C ARG A 79 -14.30 -2.94 19.54
N ILE A 80 -13.07 -2.96 19.06
CA ILE A 80 -12.49 -4.09 18.34
C ILE A 80 -11.22 -4.52 19.06
N THR A 81 -11.14 -5.78 19.48
CA THR A 81 -9.88 -6.37 19.98
C THR A 81 -9.02 -6.74 18.77
N ILE A 82 -7.82 -6.17 18.68
CA ILE A 82 -6.91 -6.37 17.54
C ILE A 82 -5.65 -7.15 17.90
N GLY A 83 -5.42 -7.41 19.19
CA GLY A 83 -4.43 -8.37 19.65
C GLY A 83 -4.26 -8.33 21.17
N ASN A 84 -3.45 -9.26 21.68
CA ASN A 84 -3.22 -9.46 23.11
C ASN A 84 -1.75 -9.77 23.46
N SER A 85 -0.84 -9.61 22.51
CA SER A 85 0.58 -9.92 22.66
C SER A 85 1.40 -9.24 21.56
N GLN A 86 2.73 -9.33 21.67
CA GLN A 86 3.68 -9.07 20.58
C GLN A 86 4.40 -10.38 20.23
N PRO A 87 4.53 -10.78 18.95
CA PRO A 87 4.11 -10.06 17.74
C PRO A 87 2.59 -10.09 17.49
N SER A 88 2.06 -9.03 16.88
CA SER A 88 0.70 -8.90 16.37
C SER A 88 0.69 -8.03 15.10
N ILE A 89 -0.50 -7.79 14.54
CA ILE A 89 -0.70 -6.88 13.39
C ILE A 89 -0.32 -5.42 13.70
N MET A 90 -0.38 -5.02 14.98
CA MET A 90 -0.06 -3.66 15.43
C MET A 90 1.22 -3.54 16.25
N PHE A 91 1.74 -4.63 16.83
CA PHE A 91 3.02 -4.63 17.54
C PHE A 91 3.95 -5.67 16.93
N LEU A 92 4.98 -5.22 16.23
CA LEU A 92 5.91 -6.07 15.49
C LEU A 92 6.91 -6.74 16.41
N GLY A 93 7.25 -7.99 16.10
CA GLY A 93 8.44 -8.64 16.64
C GLY A 93 9.70 -8.02 16.05
N GLN A 94 10.84 -8.20 16.71
CA GLN A 94 12.12 -7.65 16.25
C GLN A 94 12.46 -8.04 14.79
N ASN A 95 12.06 -9.23 14.34
CA ASN A 95 12.30 -9.71 12.97
C ASN A 95 11.64 -8.85 11.87
N ASN A 96 10.69 -8.00 12.24
CA ASN A 96 9.93 -7.13 11.33
C ASN A 96 10.19 -5.64 11.62
N VAL A 97 11.25 -5.33 12.37
CA VAL A 97 11.67 -3.96 12.65
C VAL A 97 12.74 -3.56 11.64
N ASN A 98 12.63 -2.34 11.13
CA ASN A 98 13.51 -1.77 10.12
C ASN A 98 13.50 -2.54 8.79
N THR A 99 12.34 -3.12 8.47
CA THR A 99 12.01 -3.84 7.23
C THR A 99 10.70 -3.31 6.67
N VAL A 100 10.47 -3.53 5.37
CA VAL A 100 9.21 -3.18 4.70
C VAL A 100 8.19 -4.28 4.94
N GLU A 101 7.05 -3.93 5.52
CA GLU A 101 5.99 -4.86 5.90
C GLU A 101 4.70 -4.54 5.11
N SER A 102 4.15 -5.54 4.43
CA SER A 102 2.95 -5.38 3.60
C SER A 102 1.65 -5.75 4.32
N ASP A 103 1.68 -6.65 5.30
CA ASP A 103 0.50 -7.20 5.98
C ASP A 103 0.33 -6.68 7.42
N LYS A 104 0.95 -5.55 7.76
CA LYS A 104 0.97 -4.95 9.10
C LYS A 104 0.35 -3.55 9.11
N GLY A 105 -0.02 -3.09 10.31
CA GLY A 105 -0.78 -1.86 10.48
C GLY A 105 -2.24 -2.00 10.06
N LEU A 106 -2.98 -0.90 10.12
CA LEU A 106 -4.42 -0.87 9.82
C LEU A 106 -4.79 0.30 8.90
N ILE A 107 -5.73 0.05 8.00
CA ILE A 107 -6.40 1.05 7.17
C ILE A 107 -7.90 0.94 7.45
N LEU A 108 -8.54 2.05 7.83
CA LEU A 108 -9.97 2.11 8.12
C LEU A 108 -10.64 3.07 7.15
N GLN A 109 -11.78 2.68 6.57
CA GLN A 109 -12.49 3.48 5.57
C GLN A 109 -14.01 3.30 5.65
N ALA A 110 -14.77 4.37 5.44
CA ALA A 110 -16.23 4.36 5.43
C ALA A 110 -16.82 5.42 4.47
N SER A 111 -18.15 5.46 4.31
CA SER A 111 -18.87 6.47 3.53
C SER A 111 -19.14 7.78 4.29
N LYS A 112 -18.98 7.77 5.60
CA LYS A 112 -19.15 8.92 6.50
C LYS A 112 -17.94 9.07 7.41
N ASP A 113 -17.78 10.24 8.02
CA ASP A 113 -16.65 10.51 8.89
C ASP A 113 -16.80 9.86 10.27
N PHE A 114 -15.68 9.40 10.83
CA PHE A 114 -15.62 8.80 12.15
C PHE A 114 -14.28 9.11 12.83
N TYR A 115 -14.26 8.99 14.15
CA TYR A 115 -13.05 9.03 14.96
C TYR A 115 -12.52 7.61 15.16
N VAL A 116 -11.20 7.52 15.29
CA VAL A 116 -10.50 6.29 15.64
C VAL A 116 -9.62 6.58 16.85
N SER A 117 -9.53 5.63 17.77
CA SER A 117 -8.42 5.60 18.72
C SER A 117 -7.87 4.19 18.85
N PHE A 118 -6.56 4.05 18.75
CA PHE A 118 -5.83 2.85 19.09
C PHE A 118 -5.49 2.90 20.57
N ARG A 119 -5.87 1.87 21.31
CA ARG A 119 -5.66 1.81 22.76
C ARG A 119 -4.93 0.54 23.13
N VAL A 120 -3.82 0.67 23.84
CA VAL A 120 -3.04 -0.48 24.35
C VAL A 120 -3.09 -0.49 25.86
N GLN A 121 -3.15 -1.68 26.45
CA GLN A 121 -3.02 -1.86 27.89
C GLN A 121 -2.25 -3.14 28.22
N SER A 122 -1.53 -3.11 29.33
CA SER A 122 -0.96 -4.26 30.01
C SER A 122 -1.06 -4.06 31.53
N GLN A 123 -0.47 -4.97 32.29
CA GLN A 123 -0.56 -4.92 33.76
C GLN A 123 -0.12 -3.55 34.30
N ASN A 124 0.97 -3.00 33.77
CA ASN A 124 1.60 -1.77 34.26
C ASN A 124 1.76 -0.70 33.19
N HIS A 125 1.19 -0.85 31.99
CA HIS A 125 1.39 0.12 30.92
C HIS A 125 0.09 0.34 30.14
N ALA A 126 -0.13 1.53 29.63
CA ALA A 126 -1.20 1.83 28.69
C ALA A 126 -0.91 3.09 27.87
N GLU A 127 -1.63 3.27 26.78
CA GLU A 127 -1.63 4.52 26.01
C GLU A 127 -2.85 4.58 25.08
N ILE A 128 -3.23 5.80 24.69
CA ILE A 128 -4.19 6.07 23.63
C ILE A 128 -3.51 6.84 22.48
N LEU A 129 -3.26 6.16 21.37
CA LEU A 129 -2.86 6.82 20.12
C LEU A 129 -4.12 7.20 19.36
N VAL A 130 -4.25 8.46 18.98
CA VAL A 130 -5.42 8.96 18.24
C VAL A 130 -5.01 9.28 16.79
N PRO A 131 -5.34 8.43 15.80
CA PRO A 131 -5.05 8.70 14.40
C PRO A 131 -5.69 10.01 13.94
N LYS A 132 -4.96 10.78 13.12
CA LYS A 132 -5.37 12.09 12.59
C LYS A 132 -6.07 11.98 11.23
N GLY A 133 -6.56 10.79 10.87
CA GLY A 133 -7.25 10.57 9.60
C GLY A 133 -6.42 11.00 8.40
N ARG A 134 -7.04 11.77 7.50
CA ARG A 134 -6.34 12.35 6.35
C ARG A 134 -5.51 13.58 6.73
N THR A 135 -5.71 14.23 7.89
CA THR A 135 -4.79 15.30 8.35
C THR A 135 -3.37 14.77 8.59
N ALA A 136 -3.25 13.47 8.91
CA ALA A 136 -1.96 12.82 9.16
C ALA A 136 -1.05 12.80 7.92
N LEU A 137 -1.63 12.94 6.72
CA LEU A 137 -0.90 12.86 5.46
C LEU A 137 0.11 14.01 5.34
N GLY A 138 1.31 13.67 4.88
CA GLY A 138 2.38 14.63 4.63
C GLY A 138 3.59 13.99 3.97
N THR A 139 4.53 14.83 3.58
CA THR A 139 5.79 14.45 2.93
C THR A 139 7.03 14.88 3.70
N SER A 140 6.85 15.56 4.83
CA SER A 140 7.94 16.05 5.67
C SER A 140 7.48 16.12 7.12
N PHE A 141 8.23 15.48 8.02
CA PHE A 141 7.91 15.33 9.43
C PHE A 141 9.16 15.44 10.29
N ARG A 142 9.01 16.06 11.48
CA ARG A 142 9.97 15.92 12.59
C ARG A 142 9.37 15.04 13.67
N VAL A 143 10.11 14.04 14.11
CA VAL A 143 9.60 13.03 15.04
C VAL A 143 9.95 13.38 16.48
N GLY A 144 9.08 13.01 17.41
CA GLY A 144 9.20 13.37 18.82
C GLY A 144 8.97 12.19 19.73
N SER A 145 9.78 12.09 20.77
CA SER A 145 9.64 11.08 21.81
C SER A 145 10.02 11.68 23.15
N LEU A 146 9.62 11.03 24.23
CA LEU A 146 10.04 11.37 25.58
C LEU A 146 11.56 11.21 25.73
N PRO A 147 12.32 12.25 26.13
CA PRO A 147 13.75 12.10 26.43
C PRO A 147 13.97 11.08 27.57
N GLN A 148 14.77 10.05 27.32
CA GLN A 148 15.09 9.03 28.32
C GLN A 148 16.34 9.42 29.11
N LEU A 149 16.29 9.33 30.44
CA LEU A 149 17.45 9.63 31.29
C LEU A 149 18.27 8.38 31.66
N TYR A 150 17.67 7.19 31.56
CA TYR A 150 18.23 5.93 32.04
C TYR A 150 18.02 4.80 31.02
N ASP A 151 18.88 3.79 31.07
CA ASP A 151 18.68 2.52 30.36
C ASP A 151 17.64 1.65 31.10
N SER A 152 16.88 0.88 30.34
CA SER A 152 16.05 -0.20 30.86
C SER A 152 15.77 -1.22 29.76
N ALA A 153 15.73 -2.49 30.15
CA ALA A 153 15.61 -3.64 29.26
C ALA A 153 14.30 -3.69 28.46
N ILE A 154 13.36 -2.79 28.72
CA ILE A 154 12.08 -2.72 28.01
C ILE A 154 11.86 -1.41 27.24
N ARG A 155 12.72 -0.39 27.41
CA ARG A 155 12.50 0.94 26.79
C ARG A 155 13.11 1.04 25.41
N ASN A 156 12.37 1.66 24.51
CA ASN A 156 12.85 2.06 23.18
C ASN A 156 12.10 3.30 22.68
N PHE A 157 12.74 4.08 21.81
CA PHE A 157 11.97 4.93 20.91
C PHE A 157 11.31 4.05 19.85
N VAL A 158 10.17 4.49 19.33
CA VAL A 158 9.48 3.83 18.22
C VAL A 158 8.94 4.91 17.30
N THR A 159 9.13 4.71 16.01
CA THR A 159 8.54 5.55 14.98
C THR A 159 8.21 4.68 13.79
N SER A 160 7.07 4.91 13.17
CA SER A 160 6.65 4.11 12.04
C SER A 160 5.90 4.94 11.03
N PHE A 161 5.98 4.51 9.78
CA PHE A 161 5.30 5.18 8.68
C PHE A 161 4.67 4.18 7.72
N MET A 162 3.60 4.60 7.05
CA MET A 162 2.87 3.82 6.06
C MET A 162 2.65 4.65 4.80
N ALA A 163 2.93 4.06 3.64
CA ALA A 163 2.71 4.69 2.34
C ALA A 163 1.23 4.64 1.94
N THR A 164 0.74 5.72 1.33
CA THR A 164 -0.66 5.80 0.86
C THR A 164 -0.82 5.61 -0.64
N GLU A 165 0.30 5.59 -1.36
CA GLU A 165 0.43 5.45 -2.81
C GLU A 165 1.58 4.50 -3.15
N ASP A 166 1.51 3.87 -4.34
CA ASP A 166 2.57 2.99 -4.82
C ASP A 166 3.83 3.76 -5.21
N ASN A 167 4.99 3.09 -5.18
CA ASN A 167 6.28 3.69 -5.51
C ASN A 167 6.55 4.97 -4.69
N THR A 168 6.34 4.92 -3.37
CA THR A 168 6.66 5.98 -2.42
C THR A 168 8.05 5.75 -1.85
N THR A 169 8.92 6.74 -1.99
CA THR A 169 10.27 6.73 -1.41
C THR A 169 10.28 7.54 -0.12
N VAL A 170 10.73 6.94 0.99
CA VAL A 170 10.82 7.58 2.31
C VAL A 170 12.27 7.62 2.77
N ASN A 171 12.78 8.80 3.11
CA ASN A 171 14.11 9.03 3.66
C ASN A 171 14.03 9.50 5.11
N VAL A 172 14.76 8.83 5.99
CA VAL A 172 14.89 9.13 7.42
C VAL A 172 16.31 9.60 7.69
N SER A 173 16.47 10.82 8.20
CA SER A 173 17.76 11.49 8.36
C SER A 173 17.77 12.47 9.54
N ASP A 174 18.86 13.21 9.71
CA ASP A 174 18.97 14.33 10.67
C ASP A 174 18.65 13.95 12.13
N TYR A 175 19.08 12.75 12.52
CA TYR A 175 19.09 12.29 13.90
C TYR A 175 20.52 12.33 14.47
N GLY A 176 20.63 12.37 15.80
CA GLY A 176 21.88 12.56 16.51
C GLY A 176 22.94 11.49 16.23
N PRO A 177 24.23 11.84 16.31
CA PRO A 177 25.32 10.92 16.04
C PRO A 177 25.32 9.73 17.02
N GLY A 178 25.53 8.53 16.48
CA GLY A 178 25.61 7.29 17.25
C GLY A 178 24.25 6.66 17.57
N VAL A 179 23.13 7.21 17.11
CA VAL A 179 21.84 6.53 17.15
C VAL A 179 21.95 5.21 16.40
N THR A 180 21.49 4.14 17.04
CA THR A 180 21.59 2.77 16.54
C THR A 180 20.19 2.18 16.41
N PHE A 181 19.84 1.73 15.20
CA PHE A 181 18.55 1.11 14.90
C PHE A 181 18.62 -0.40 15.04
N ILE A 182 17.52 -0.99 15.50
CA ILE A 182 17.35 -2.43 15.58
C ILE A 182 17.06 -2.99 14.18
N LEU A 183 17.68 -4.12 13.86
CA LEU A 183 17.43 -4.91 12.66
C LEU A 183 16.84 -6.28 13.05
N PRO A 184 16.32 -7.05 12.08
CA PRO A 184 15.92 -8.43 12.33
C PRO A 184 17.05 -9.25 12.97
N THR A 185 18.29 -8.99 12.58
CA THR A 185 19.50 -9.52 13.19
C THR A 185 20.50 -8.40 13.46
N GLY A 186 20.78 -8.16 14.75
CA GLY A 186 21.74 -7.15 15.18
C GLY A 186 21.20 -5.72 15.15
N THR A 187 22.10 -4.77 14.93
CA THR A 187 21.80 -3.34 14.91
C THR A 187 22.63 -2.62 13.86
N THR A 188 22.20 -1.43 13.43
CA THR A 188 22.94 -0.58 12.48
C THR A 188 23.07 0.85 12.99
N THR A 189 24.18 1.51 12.66
CA THR A 189 24.42 2.94 12.94
C THR A 189 24.75 3.60 11.63
N VAL A 190 23.82 4.37 11.11
CA VAL A 190 23.88 5.07 9.82
C VAL A 190 23.47 6.53 10.03
N THR A 191 23.70 7.42 9.07
CA THR A 191 23.29 8.83 9.16
C THR A 191 21.98 9.11 8.43
N SER A 192 21.58 8.22 7.52
CA SER A 192 20.28 8.22 6.85
C SER A 192 19.86 6.80 6.47
N GLN A 193 18.56 6.59 6.26
CA GLN A 193 17.99 5.34 5.75
C GLN A 193 16.89 5.67 4.75
N THR A 194 16.89 5.00 3.60
CA THR A 194 15.86 5.16 2.56
C THR A 194 15.09 3.87 2.37
N PHE A 195 13.77 3.98 2.21
CA PHE A 195 12.85 2.86 2.01
C PHE A 195 11.97 3.14 0.79
N ALA A 196 11.84 2.15 -0.09
CA ALA A 196 10.85 2.15 -1.15
C ALA A 196 9.61 1.36 -0.68
N LEU A 197 8.44 1.98 -0.78
CA LEU A 197 7.17 1.45 -0.29
C LEU A 197 6.10 1.51 -1.36
N ASN A 198 5.30 0.46 -1.45
CA ASN A 198 4.01 0.48 -2.14
C ASN A 198 2.88 0.83 -1.18
N LYS A 199 1.70 1.14 -1.74
CA LYS A 199 0.54 1.53 -0.98
C LYS A 199 0.20 0.50 0.10
N GLY A 200 0.00 0.99 1.33
CA GLY A 200 -0.32 0.17 2.49
C GLY A 200 0.88 -0.52 3.14
N GLN A 201 2.06 -0.52 2.51
CA GLN A 201 3.28 -1.00 3.14
C GLN A 201 3.76 -0.02 4.21
N SER A 202 4.39 -0.57 5.24
CA SER A 202 4.86 0.19 6.41
C SER A 202 6.23 -0.23 6.88
N VAL A 203 6.91 0.66 7.61
CA VAL A 203 8.20 0.40 8.27
C VAL A 203 8.10 0.86 9.71
N VAL A 204 8.68 0.08 10.63
CA VAL A 204 8.85 0.48 12.04
C VAL A 204 10.33 0.62 12.34
N LEU A 205 10.74 1.80 12.78
CA LEU A 205 12.07 2.12 13.27
C LEU A 205 12.07 2.17 14.79
N SER A 206 13.10 1.59 15.40
CA SER A 206 13.26 1.55 16.84
C SER A 206 14.74 1.46 17.22
N GLY A 207 15.08 2.02 18.39
CA GLY A 207 16.38 1.90 19.02
C GLY A 207 16.24 1.77 20.54
N TYR A 208 17.05 0.90 21.12
CA TYR A 208 17.01 0.53 22.54
C TYR A 208 17.88 1.43 23.41
N THR A 209 17.48 1.65 24.67
CA THR A 209 18.10 2.64 25.58
C THR A 209 19.42 2.21 26.23
N ASP A 210 19.85 0.97 25.99
CA ASP A 210 21.19 0.46 26.34
C ASP A 210 22.29 1.13 25.52
N VAL A 211 21.93 1.59 24.31
CA VAL A 211 22.72 2.56 23.55
C VAL A 211 22.39 3.97 24.05
N ILE A 212 23.39 4.66 24.64
CA ILE A 212 23.21 5.99 25.22
C ILE A 212 22.65 7.00 24.20
N ALA A 213 23.11 6.96 22.95
CA ALA A 213 22.66 7.86 21.89
C ALA A 213 21.17 7.68 21.55
N ASN A 214 20.59 6.48 21.73
CA ASN A 214 19.18 6.23 21.47
C ASN A 214 18.24 6.87 22.49
N ARG A 215 18.77 7.32 23.64
CA ARG A 215 17.94 7.88 24.72
C ARG A 215 17.26 9.20 24.34
N ASN A 216 17.89 9.96 23.44
CA ASN A 216 17.39 11.24 22.98
C ASN A 216 17.82 11.62 21.55
N GLY A 217 18.77 10.91 20.95
CA GLY A 217 19.33 11.27 19.64
C GLY A 217 18.33 11.14 18.49
N PHE A 218 17.26 10.36 18.63
CA PHE A 218 16.22 10.27 17.59
C PHE A 218 15.15 11.36 17.69
N ILE A 219 15.13 12.15 18.78
CA ILE A 219 14.20 13.28 18.91
C ILE A 219 14.64 14.36 17.92
N GLY A 220 13.73 14.79 17.07
CA GLY A 220 14.00 15.77 16.03
C GLY A 220 14.41 15.17 14.69
N ALA A 221 14.50 13.85 14.54
CA ALA A 221 14.82 13.22 13.27
C ALA A 221 13.85 13.66 12.15
N LEU A 222 14.38 13.82 10.94
CA LEU A 222 13.64 14.22 9.76
C LEU A 222 13.18 12.99 8.97
N ILE A 223 11.89 12.88 8.73
CA ILE A 223 11.31 11.93 7.76
C ILE A 223 10.78 12.74 6.58
N THR A 224 11.27 12.41 5.38
CA THR A 224 10.83 13.02 4.12
C THR A 224 10.36 11.94 3.15
N SER A 225 9.41 12.27 2.28
CA SER A 225 8.96 11.39 1.22
C SER A 225 8.59 12.15 -0.05
N ASP A 226 8.61 11.46 -1.18
CA ASP A 226 8.16 11.99 -2.47
C ASP A 226 6.62 12.03 -2.60
N LYS A 227 5.91 11.14 -1.89
CA LYS A 227 4.45 11.01 -1.85
C LYS A 227 3.92 10.97 -0.42
N PRO A 228 2.62 11.26 -0.20
CA PRO A 228 2.05 11.32 1.14
C PRO A 228 2.15 10.00 1.94
N ILE A 229 2.64 10.12 3.17
CA ILE A 229 2.69 9.05 4.17
C ILE A 229 2.00 9.49 5.45
N VAL A 230 1.71 8.55 6.35
CA VAL A 230 1.33 8.85 7.74
C VAL A 230 2.43 8.38 8.69
N VAL A 231 2.62 9.06 9.84
CA VAL A 231 3.70 8.78 10.78
C VAL A 231 3.20 8.67 12.22
N ASN A 232 3.53 7.56 12.90
CA ASN A 232 3.40 7.41 14.35
C ASN A 232 4.77 7.60 15.00
N THR A 233 4.81 8.16 16.21
CA THR A 233 6.07 8.42 16.93
C THR A 233 5.90 8.33 18.44
N GLY A 234 7.02 8.19 19.16
CA GLY A 234 7.06 8.18 20.61
C GLY A 234 8.01 7.14 21.21
N ASN A 235 7.64 6.59 22.37
CA ASN A 235 8.36 5.52 23.05
C ASN A 235 7.43 4.36 23.40
N ALA A 236 7.94 3.14 23.23
CA ALA A 236 7.39 2.00 23.93
C ALA A 236 8.06 1.90 25.30
N THR A 237 7.28 2.15 26.36
CA THR A 237 7.73 2.25 27.75
C THR A 237 8.79 3.33 28.02
N GLY A 238 8.52 4.58 27.64
CA GLY A 238 9.36 5.73 27.99
C GLY A 238 9.10 6.29 29.39
N GLY A 239 10.09 6.96 30.00
CA GLY A 239 9.87 7.75 31.22
C GLY A 239 11.05 8.64 31.66
N THR A 240 10.75 9.71 32.40
CA THR A 240 11.68 10.78 32.80
C THR A 240 12.10 10.75 34.28
N GLY A 241 11.52 9.89 35.11
CA GLY A 241 11.81 9.82 36.56
C GLY A 241 13.14 9.11 36.91
N PRO A 242 13.77 9.41 38.07
CA PRO A 242 15.03 8.79 38.51
C PRO A 242 14.87 7.32 38.89
N ASP A 243 15.84 6.47 38.50
CA ASP A 243 15.97 5.08 38.97
C ASP A 243 16.48 5.03 40.42
N PRO A 244 15.68 4.60 41.41
CA PRO A 244 16.13 4.49 42.79
C PRO A 244 16.79 3.12 43.02
N GLY A 245 18.00 2.94 42.48
CA GLY A 245 18.97 1.95 42.97
C GLY A 245 18.54 0.46 42.94
N ASN A 246 17.55 0.08 42.13
CA ASN A 246 17.16 -1.30 41.85
C ASN A 246 16.32 -1.48 40.56
N GLY A 247 16.34 -0.52 39.62
CA GLY A 247 15.97 -0.76 38.23
C GLY A 247 14.48 -0.69 37.87
N ALA A 248 13.65 0.04 38.62
CA ALA A 248 12.28 0.32 38.17
C ALA A 248 11.71 1.58 38.83
N SER A 249 11.57 2.68 38.07
CA SER A 249 10.62 3.76 38.38
C SER A 249 10.31 4.60 37.14
N GLY A 250 9.02 4.77 36.86
CA GLY A 250 8.43 5.64 35.85
C GLY A 250 8.66 5.22 34.40
N GLN A 251 7.84 4.33 33.83
CA GLN A 251 7.84 4.08 32.39
C GLN A 251 6.46 3.65 31.90
N ASP A 252 6.03 4.20 30.77
CA ASP A 252 4.77 3.84 30.13
C ASP A 252 4.83 4.03 28.61
N PHE A 253 3.85 3.53 27.86
CA PHE A 253 3.71 3.88 26.47
C PHE A 253 3.49 5.40 26.35
N ASN A 254 4.20 6.00 25.40
CA ASN A 254 4.16 7.44 25.13
C ASN A 254 4.05 7.56 23.61
N LEU A 255 2.85 7.51 23.03
CA LEU A 255 2.66 7.31 21.59
C LEU A 255 1.58 8.24 21.03
N ASP A 256 1.84 8.87 19.89
CA ASP A 256 0.77 9.51 19.11
C ASP A 256 1.07 9.46 17.60
N GLN A 257 0.06 9.80 16.79
CA GLN A 257 0.21 10.06 15.36
C GLN A 257 0.43 11.55 15.11
N ILE A 258 1.34 11.88 14.18
CA ILE A 258 1.69 13.26 13.84
C ILE A 258 1.15 13.65 12.47
N VAL A 259 1.26 14.94 12.14
CA VAL A 259 0.85 15.52 10.86
C VAL A 259 2.07 16.06 10.10
N GLY A 260 1.94 16.22 8.78
CA GLY A 260 2.99 16.81 7.95
C GLY A 260 3.27 18.28 8.28
N TYR A 261 4.43 18.76 7.86
CA TYR A 261 4.91 20.14 8.08
C TYR A 261 3.87 21.23 7.76
N ASN A 262 3.02 21.03 6.76
CA ASN A 262 2.01 22.02 6.36
C ASN A 262 0.85 22.16 7.37
N ASN A 263 0.73 21.24 8.33
CA ASN A 263 -0.37 21.19 9.31
C ASN A 263 0.11 21.56 10.74
N ILE A 264 1.35 22.02 10.90
CA ILE A 264 1.86 22.60 12.15
C ILE A 264 1.86 24.13 12.10
N GLY A 265 2.08 24.78 13.23
CA GLY A 265 2.00 26.23 13.36
C GLY A 265 2.91 26.79 14.44
N GLN A 266 2.57 27.99 14.92
CA GLN A 266 3.42 28.78 15.82
C GLN A 266 2.84 28.99 17.21
N LYS A 267 1.53 28.82 17.39
CA LYS A 267 0.81 29.17 18.62
C LYS A 267 0.13 27.94 19.18
N TYR A 268 0.34 27.64 20.45
CA TYR A 268 -0.15 26.42 21.09
C TYR A 268 -0.57 26.67 22.53
N VAL A 269 -1.51 25.87 23.01
CA VAL A 269 -1.90 25.82 24.42
C VAL A 269 -1.86 24.38 24.90
N VAL A 270 -1.22 24.17 26.03
CA VAL A 270 -1.18 22.88 26.74
C VAL A 270 -1.79 23.04 28.12
N VAL A 271 -2.43 21.98 28.64
CA VAL A 271 -3.13 22.00 29.93
C VAL A 271 -2.62 20.89 30.81
N LYS A 272 -2.23 21.23 32.04
CA LYS A 272 -1.58 20.33 32.98
C LYS A 272 -2.51 19.19 33.41
N GLY A 273 -1.97 17.98 33.41
CA GLY A 273 -2.62 16.80 33.98
C GLY A 273 -2.38 16.69 35.48
N ASN A 274 -2.17 15.47 35.93
CA ASN A 274 -1.94 15.09 37.32
C ASN A 274 -0.47 14.76 37.62
N GLY A 275 0.42 14.91 36.64
CA GLY A 275 1.81 14.51 36.75
C GLY A 275 2.67 15.33 37.70
N SER A 276 3.84 14.77 37.98
CA SER A 276 4.92 15.45 38.69
C SER A 276 5.58 16.51 37.81
N ASN A 277 6.61 17.18 38.31
CA ASN A 277 7.39 18.10 37.46
C ASN A 277 8.21 17.40 36.37
N ASN A 278 8.41 16.08 36.47
CA ASN A 278 9.15 15.30 35.48
C ASN A 278 8.23 14.74 34.38
N SER A 279 6.93 14.61 34.64
CA SER A 279 5.95 13.96 33.76
C SER A 279 4.90 14.92 33.18
N GLU A 280 5.17 16.23 33.23
CA GLU A 280 4.33 17.31 32.69
C GLU A 280 5.19 18.30 31.89
N LEU A 281 5.94 17.79 30.90
CA LEU A 281 6.96 18.55 30.16
C LEU A 281 6.55 18.73 28.70
N PRO A 282 6.13 19.92 28.25
CA PRO A 282 5.95 20.18 26.83
C PRO A 282 7.30 20.07 26.09
N LEU A 283 7.36 19.28 25.03
CA LEU A 283 8.51 19.08 24.16
C LEU A 283 8.29 19.85 22.86
N VAL A 284 9.14 20.83 22.60
CA VAL A 284 9.17 21.60 21.36
C VAL A 284 10.28 21.09 20.47
N ILE A 285 10.01 20.93 19.18
CA ILE A 285 11.00 20.58 18.15
C ILE A 285 10.94 21.61 17.04
N ALA A 286 12.09 22.22 16.74
CA ALA A 286 12.21 23.23 15.70
C ALA A 286 12.29 22.62 14.30
N THR A 287 11.65 23.26 13.34
CA THR A 287 11.67 22.84 11.92
C THR A 287 12.57 23.72 11.04
N VAL A 288 12.98 24.88 11.57
CA VAL A 288 13.78 25.89 10.87
C VAL A 288 14.85 26.40 11.83
N ASP A 289 16.01 26.76 11.30
CA ASP A 289 17.09 27.35 12.09
C ASP A 289 16.68 28.66 12.76
N ASN A 290 17.27 28.95 13.93
CA ASN A 290 16.99 30.15 14.71
C ASN A 290 15.51 30.29 15.12
N THR A 291 14.82 29.17 15.36
CA THR A 291 13.48 29.16 15.94
C THR A 291 13.53 29.64 17.38
N GLN A 292 12.89 30.76 17.67
CA GLN A 292 12.74 31.34 19.00
C GLN A 292 11.43 30.87 19.61
N VAL A 293 11.47 30.38 20.85
CA VAL A 293 10.29 29.89 21.58
C VAL A 293 10.02 30.80 22.78
N PHE A 294 8.77 31.21 22.93
CA PHE A 294 8.26 32.11 23.96
C PHE A 294 7.17 31.40 24.76
N VAL A 295 7.03 31.76 26.05
CA VAL A 295 6.08 31.12 26.96
C VAL A 295 5.31 32.18 27.74
N ASN A 296 3.99 31.99 27.83
CA ASN A 296 3.05 32.83 28.59
C ASN A 296 3.14 34.34 28.25
N GLY A 297 3.37 34.68 26.98
CA GLY A 297 3.43 36.06 26.50
C GLY A 297 4.70 36.83 26.89
N ASN A 298 5.75 36.15 27.35
CA ASN A 298 7.03 36.78 27.60
C ASN A 298 7.67 37.26 26.28
N THR A 299 8.25 38.47 26.26
CA THR A 299 8.90 39.04 25.08
C THR A 299 10.31 38.51 24.85
N SER A 300 10.92 37.88 25.85
CA SER A 300 12.22 37.23 25.72
C SER A 300 12.02 35.73 25.46
N PRO A 301 12.71 35.15 24.46
CA PRO A 301 12.58 33.73 24.21
C PRO A 301 13.14 32.91 25.37
N ILE A 302 12.46 31.84 25.75
CA ILE A 302 12.95 30.88 26.75
C ILE A 302 14.11 30.05 26.19
N THR A 303 14.12 29.83 24.88
CA THR A 303 15.19 29.16 24.15
C THR A 303 15.23 29.60 22.68
N THR A 304 16.35 29.35 22.00
CA THR A 304 16.49 29.46 20.54
C THR A 304 17.10 28.17 20.02
N LEU A 305 16.47 27.57 19.02
CA LEU A 305 16.72 26.22 18.52
C LEU A 305 17.05 26.27 17.03
N ASN A 306 17.96 25.41 16.58
CA ASN A 306 18.14 25.16 15.14
C ASN A 306 17.19 24.07 14.65
N SER A 307 17.06 23.88 13.35
CA SER A 307 16.23 22.83 12.78
C SER A 307 16.65 21.46 13.35
N GLY A 308 15.68 20.66 13.79
CA GLY A 308 15.94 19.36 14.44
C GLY A 308 16.24 19.45 15.94
N ASP A 309 16.69 20.60 16.45
CA ASP A 309 16.89 20.78 17.90
C ASP A 309 15.55 20.74 18.65
N TYR A 310 15.59 20.22 19.88
CA TYR A 310 14.43 20.14 20.75
C TYR A 310 14.67 20.80 22.11
N PHE A 311 13.59 21.18 22.79
CA PHE A 311 13.62 21.72 24.15
C PHE A 311 12.40 21.27 24.95
N THR A 312 12.62 20.83 26.19
CA THR A 312 11.54 20.54 27.14
C THR A 312 11.28 21.75 28.03
N ILE A 313 10.06 22.30 27.94
CA ILE A 313 9.67 23.47 28.71
C ILE A 313 9.40 23.06 30.16
N PRO A 314 10.03 23.69 31.16
CA PRO A 314 9.85 23.30 32.55
C PRO A 314 8.42 23.48 33.07
N SER A 315 7.95 22.50 33.86
CA SER A 315 6.60 22.43 34.47
C SER A 315 6.20 23.62 35.35
N ASN A 316 7.16 24.42 35.82
CA ASN A 316 6.88 25.62 36.61
C ASN A 316 6.27 26.77 35.79
N ASN A 317 6.29 26.67 34.44
CA ASN A 317 5.64 27.63 33.55
C ASN A 317 4.12 27.45 33.46
N TYR A 318 3.54 26.32 33.91
CA TYR A 318 2.08 26.21 33.96
C TYR A 318 1.51 27.27 34.90
N GLN A 319 0.50 28.01 34.44
CA GLN A 319 -0.16 29.07 35.20
C GLN A 319 -1.63 28.73 35.44
N GLY A 320 -2.27 29.43 36.37
CA GLY A 320 -3.68 29.26 36.70
C GLY A 320 -3.94 28.78 38.12
N SER A 321 -5.20 28.54 38.43
CA SER A 321 -5.67 28.19 39.77
C SER A 321 -6.34 26.81 39.81
N GLY A 322 -6.24 26.11 40.95
CA GLY A 322 -6.80 24.77 41.09
C GLY A 322 -6.12 23.73 40.19
N THR A 323 -6.90 22.82 39.62
CA THR A 323 -6.42 21.74 38.74
C THR A 323 -6.31 22.17 37.27
N ASN A 324 -7.07 23.19 36.85
CA ASN A 324 -7.04 23.74 35.50
C ASN A 324 -5.89 24.73 35.36
N ARG A 325 -4.70 24.23 35.02
CA ARG A 325 -3.52 25.05 34.77
C ARG A 325 -3.08 24.87 33.33
N ASN A 326 -2.76 25.96 32.64
CA ASN A 326 -2.37 25.91 31.23
C ASN A 326 -1.06 26.66 30.99
N MET A 327 -0.51 26.50 29.79
CA MET A 327 0.69 27.19 29.32
C MET A 327 0.47 27.59 27.87
N TYR A 328 0.74 28.85 27.55
CA TYR A 328 0.79 29.34 26.17
C TYR A 328 2.20 29.24 25.65
N ILE A 329 2.38 28.64 24.48
CA ILE A 329 3.67 28.46 23.80
C ILE A 329 3.55 29.11 22.43
N GLU A 330 4.48 30.00 22.14
CA GLU A 330 4.55 30.72 20.86
C GLU A 330 5.95 30.62 20.28
N SER A 331 6.06 30.57 18.96
CA SER A 331 7.34 30.61 18.24
C SER A 331 7.29 31.56 17.05
N ASN A 332 8.46 31.97 16.55
CA ASN A 332 8.58 32.77 15.33
C ASN A 332 8.57 31.93 14.03
N GLN A 333 8.64 30.60 14.16
CA GLN A 333 8.65 29.63 13.06
C GLN A 333 7.76 28.44 13.42
N PRO A 334 7.20 27.69 12.45
CA PRO A 334 6.42 26.49 12.73
C PRO A 334 7.21 25.45 13.55
N ILE A 335 6.57 24.85 14.55
CA ILE A 335 7.19 23.84 15.44
C ILE A 335 6.33 22.58 15.55
N TYR A 336 6.96 21.45 15.86
CA TYR A 336 6.23 20.31 16.40
C TYR A 336 6.15 20.46 17.92
N LEU A 337 4.95 20.38 18.49
CA LEU A 337 4.74 20.44 19.93
C LEU A 337 4.12 19.13 20.41
N TYR A 338 4.78 18.50 21.37
CA TYR A 338 4.26 17.35 22.10
C TYR A 338 4.04 17.74 23.56
N GLN A 339 2.98 17.26 24.16
CA GLN A 339 2.75 17.36 25.58
C GLN A 339 2.95 16.00 26.22
N ILE A 340 3.95 15.94 27.09
CA ILE A 340 4.09 14.87 28.06
C ILE A 340 3.11 15.17 29.19
N LEU A 341 2.18 14.27 29.43
CA LEU A 341 1.04 14.45 30.32
C LEU A 341 0.88 13.20 31.17
N ALA A 342 0.63 13.32 32.48
CA ALA A 342 0.46 12.13 33.32
C ALA A 342 -0.84 12.14 34.12
N GLY A 343 -1.40 10.95 34.31
CA GLY A 343 -2.64 10.74 35.06
C GLY A 343 -2.49 10.74 36.58
N ASN A 344 -1.27 10.61 37.09
CA ASN A 344 -0.94 10.61 38.52
C ASN A 344 0.43 11.26 38.77
N GLN A 345 0.71 11.64 40.01
CA GLN A 345 2.03 12.15 40.45
C GLN A 345 3.16 11.11 40.29
N ASN A 346 2.84 9.82 40.11
CA ASN A 346 3.79 8.80 39.73
C ASN A 346 4.17 8.96 38.26
N ASP A 347 5.48 9.10 38.00
CA ASP A 347 6.05 9.22 36.66
C ASP A 347 5.86 7.95 35.78
N ALA A 348 5.27 6.88 36.34
CA ALA A 348 4.88 5.67 35.61
C ALA A 348 3.55 5.80 34.86
N THR A 349 2.97 7.00 34.77
CA THR A 349 1.62 7.21 34.23
C THR A 349 1.58 8.26 33.12
N SER A 350 2.73 8.49 32.50
CA SER A 350 2.91 9.41 31.38
C SER A 350 2.23 8.87 30.13
N GLY A 351 1.65 9.76 29.33
CA GLY A 351 1.38 9.54 27.92
C GLY A 351 1.89 10.71 27.08
N LEU A 352 1.81 10.57 25.77
CA LEU A 352 2.26 11.56 24.81
C LEU A 352 1.10 12.07 23.96
N ASN A 353 0.87 13.38 23.98
CA ASN A 353 -0.09 14.02 23.08
C ASN A 353 0.66 14.86 22.05
N PHE A 354 0.40 14.64 20.77
CA PHE A 354 0.78 15.60 19.74
C PHE A 354 -0.24 16.74 19.71
N ILE A 355 0.23 17.98 19.97
CA ILE A 355 -0.63 19.12 20.22
C ILE A 355 -0.85 19.92 18.94
N PRO A 356 -2.11 20.19 18.55
CA PRO A 356 -2.40 21.02 17.40
C PRO A 356 -2.09 22.49 17.65
N PRO A 357 -1.71 23.26 16.60
CA PRO A 357 -1.65 24.70 16.69
C PRO A 357 -3.06 25.29 16.88
N LEU A 358 -3.14 26.40 17.62
CA LEU A 358 -4.38 27.17 17.78
C LEU A 358 -4.92 27.56 16.40
N SER A 359 -6.20 27.24 16.15
CA SER A 359 -6.88 27.59 14.91
C SER A 359 -8.36 27.83 15.16
N CYS A 360 -8.89 28.84 14.50
CA CYS A 360 -10.31 29.18 14.55
C CYS A 360 -11.17 28.26 13.67
N TYR A 361 -10.52 27.41 12.86
CA TYR A 361 -11.15 26.34 12.08
C TYR A 361 -11.26 25.03 12.87
N TRP A 362 -10.92 25.00 14.17
CA TRP A 362 -11.19 23.81 14.99
C TRP A 362 -12.68 23.50 14.99
N GLN A 363 -13.01 22.21 14.93
CA GLN A 363 -14.38 21.72 15.11
C GLN A 363 -14.98 22.27 16.42
N LYS A 364 -16.31 22.31 16.51
CA LYS A 364 -17.03 22.79 17.71
C LYS A 364 -17.52 21.68 18.63
N SER A 365 -17.37 20.42 18.22
CA SER A 365 -17.80 19.26 19.00
C SER A 365 -16.87 18.08 18.75
N VAL A 366 -16.58 17.30 19.79
CA VAL A 366 -16.06 15.94 19.68
C VAL A 366 -17.22 15.00 20.00
N ASN A 367 -17.79 14.43 18.95
CA ASN A 367 -19.07 13.74 19.01
C ASN A 367 -18.87 12.27 19.40
N MET A 368 -18.60 12.07 20.70
CA MET A 368 -18.37 10.82 21.41
C MET A 368 -16.92 10.33 21.46
N ILE A 369 -16.32 10.36 22.65
CA ILE A 369 -15.10 9.63 23.03
C ILE A 369 -15.56 8.39 23.81
N PRO A 370 -15.50 7.18 23.23
CA PRO A 370 -16.07 6.01 23.88
C PRO A 370 -15.23 5.57 25.08
N ASP A 371 -15.88 5.21 26.18
CA ASP A 371 -15.29 4.85 27.47
C ASP A 371 -13.99 5.57 27.75
N TYR A 372 -14.04 6.90 27.89
CA TYR A 372 -12.81 7.70 27.91
C TYR A 372 -11.85 7.25 29.03
N ASN A 373 -12.37 6.67 30.12
CA ASN A 373 -11.62 6.20 31.29
C ASN A 373 -11.49 4.68 31.41
N VAL A 374 -11.76 3.91 30.35
CA VAL A 374 -11.59 2.44 30.34
C VAL A 374 -10.88 2.00 29.06
N ILE A 375 -9.87 1.14 29.21
CA ILE A 375 -9.21 0.46 28.09
C ILE A 375 -9.46 -1.03 28.25
N GLY A 376 -10.19 -1.63 27.31
CA GLY A 376 -10.66 -3.00 27.42
C GLY A 376 -11.55 -3.19 28.64
N SER A 377 -11.06 -3.96 29.62
CA SER A 377 -11.73 -4.18 30.90
C SER A 377 -11.09 -3.42 32.07
N LYS A 378 -9.99 -2.69 31.85
CA LYS A 378 -9.22 -2.03 32.91
C LYS A 378 -9.70 -0.58 33.11
N PRO A 379 -10.18 -0.20 34.31
CA PRO A 379 -10.61 1.17 34.60
C PRO A 379 -9.45 2.08 35.02
N TYR A 380 -9.50 3.34 34.63
CA TYR A 380 -8.53 4.40 34.95
C TYR A 380 -9.23 5.47 35.77
N THR A 381 -9.22 5.31 37.08
CA THR A 381 -10.06 6.11 37.99
C THR A 381 -9.58 7.55 38.18
N GLN A 382 -8.32 7.85 37.85
CA GLN A 382 -7.75 9.20 37.90
C GLN A 382 -7.64 9.76 36.49
N SER A 383 -8.79 10.07 35.89
CA SER A 383 -8.89 10.54 34.51
C SER A 383 -9.55 11.91 34.43
N GLY A 384 -9.20 12.66 33.39
CA GLY A 384 -9.74 13.99 33.13
C GLY A 384 -9.77 14.33 31.64
N VAL A 385 -10.65 15.27 31.32
CA VAL A 385 -10.79 15.86 29.99
C VAL A 385 -10.24 17.27 30.05
N ILE A 386 -9.40 17.58 29.08
CA ILE A 386 -8.83 18.90 28.84
C ILE A 386 -9.55 19.49 27.64
N VAL A 387 -9.96 20.75 27.77
CA VAL A 387 -10.55 21.52 26.67
C VAL A 387 -9.76 22.81 26.49
N VAL A 388 -9.44 23.14 25.25
CA VAL A 388 -8.96 24.46 24.83
C VAL A 388 -10.02 25.05 23.91
N THR A 389 -10.46 26.28 24.19
CA THR A 389 -11.52 26.92 23.42
C THR A 389 -11.38 28.44 23.39
N GLU A 390 -12.13 29.10 22.51
CA GLU A 390 -12.18 30.56 22.44
C GLU A 390 -12.77 31.15 23.72
N MET A 391 -12.23 32.31 24.13
CA MET A 391 -12.67 33.01 25.33
C MET A 391 -14.17 33.31 25.30
N GLY A 392 -14.88 32.96 26.37
CA GLY A 392 -16.31 33.20 26.54
C GLY A 392 -17.19 32.09 25.97
N SER A 393 -16.60 30.98 25.50
CA SER A 393 -17.35 29.86 24.96
C SER A 393 -18.04 29.07 26.07
N THR A 394 -19.24 28.56 25.79
CA THR A 394 -19.94 27.64 26.69
C THR A 394 -19.60 26.21 26.32
N ILE A 395 -19.06 25.45 27.28
CA ILE A 395 -18.74 24.02 27.11
C ILE A 395 -19.86 23.15 27.68
N THR A 396 -20.37 22.21 26.88
CA THR A 396 -21.31 21.16 27.31
C THR A 396 -20.62 19.80 27.31
N ILE A 397 -20.95 18.98 28.31
CA ILE A 397 -20.58 17.58 28.42
C ILE A 397 -21.86 16.75 28.40
N ASN A 398 -22.00 15.87 27.40
CA ASN A 398 -23.21 15.06 27.19
C ASN A 398 -24.49 15.93 27.19
N GLY A 399 -24.44 17.07 26.48
CA GLY A 399 -25.53 18.04 26.36
C GLY A 399 -25.78 18.92 27.60
N THR A 400 -25.02 18.75 28.68
CA THR A 400 -25.17 19.55 29.92
C THR A 400 -24.00 20.52 30.08
N PRO A 401 -24.22 21.82 30.33
CA PRO A 401 -23.14 22.77 30.59
C PRO A 401 -22.22 22.31 31.74
N THR A 402 -20.91 22.40 31.53
CA THR A 402 -19.92 22.01 32.56
C THR A 402 -19.97 22.93 33.78
N THR A 403 -19.71 22.38 34.96
CA THR A 403 -19.53 23.15 36.21
C THR A 403 -18.07 23.52 36.46
N SER A 404 -17.13 22.98 35.68
CA SER A 404 -15.72 23.37 35.75
C SER A 404 -15.53 24.83 35.38
N SER A 405 -14.71 25.54 36.16
CA SER A 405 -14.41 26.94 35.87
C SER A 405 -13.38 27.08 34.74
N PRO A 406 -13.57 28.03 33.80
CA PRO A 406 -12.56 28.33 32.80
C PRO A 406 -11.30 28.91 33.42
N GLN A 407 -10.17 28.68 32.78
CA GLN A 407 -8.88 29.30 33.10
C GLN A 407 -8.40 30.07 31.88
N SER A 408 -8.23 31.39 32.03
CA SER A 408 -7.67 32.24 30.98
C SER A 408 -6.26 31.81 30.60
N VAL A 409 -5.91 31.92 29.32
CA VAL A 409 -4.56 31.64 28.80
C VAL A 409 -3.70 32.91 28.88
N ASN A 410 -2.73 32.94 29.79
CA ASN A 410 -1.83 34.09 29.92
C ASN A 410 -0.94 34.24 28.68
N GLY A 411 -0.83 35.46 28.14
CA GLY A 411 -0.13 35.74 26.88
C GLY A 411 -0.99 35.61 25.62
N ASN A 412 -2.18 35.02 25.71
CA ASN A 412 -3.14 35.00 24.62
C ASN A 412 -4.58 35.11 25.16
N SER A 413 -5.12 36.34 25.20
CA SER A 413 -6.45 36.61 25.74
C SER A 413 -7.60 36.13 24.88
N GLY A 414 -7.35 35.63 23.65
CA GLY A 414 -8.39 35.07 22.79
C GLY A 414 -8.87 33.68 23.23
N TRP A 415 -8.16 33.02 24.14
CA TRP A 415 -8.35 31.61 24.46
C TRP A 415 -8.48 31.36 25.97
N GLU A 416 -9.24 30.32 26.31
CA GLU A 416 -9.37 29.79 27.66
C GLU A 416 -9.35 28.27 27.65
N THR A 417 -9.10 27.68 28.82
CA THR A 417 -9.05 26.22 28.97
C THR A 417 -10.03 25.75 30.03
N TYR A 418 -10.50 24.52 29.90
CA TYR A 418 -11.22 23.81 30.94
C TYR A 418 -10.50 22.51 31.27
N ARG A 419 -10.59 22.13 32.54
CA ARG A 419 -10.27 20.78 33.00
C ARG A 419 -11.48 20.19 33.72
N ILE A 420 -11.90 19.03 33.27
CA ILE A 420 -13.14 18.39 33.69
C ILE A 420 -12.79 17.00 34.17
N ASP A 421 -12.85 16.79 35.48
CA ASP A 421 -12.54 15.52 36.13
C ASP A 421 -13.84 14.78 36.53
N GLY A 422 -13.76 13.48 36.80
CA GLY A 422 -14.87 12.71 37.39
C GLY A 422 -15.99 12.30 36.42
N LEU A 423 -15.75 12.37 35.12
CA LEU A 423 -16.66 11.82 34.10
C LEU A 423 -16.58 10.29 34.08
N ASN A 424 -17.56 9.61 33.47
CA ASN A 424 -17.53 8.15 33.26
C ASN A 424 -18.21 7.76 31.95
N GLY A 425 -17.74 6.68 31.33
CA GLY A 425 -18.34 6.12 30.11
C GLY A 425 -18.05 6.94 28.86
N ASP A 426 -18.96 6.87 27.88
CA ASP A 426 -18.87 7.64 26.65
C ASP A 426 -19.13 9.14 26.93
N ILE A 427 -18.28 10.02 26.39
CA ILE A 427 -18.39 11.47 26.60
C ILE A 427 -18.48 12.24 25.27
N VAL A 428 -19.41 13.17 25.20
CA VAL A 428 -19.55 14.15 24.12
C VAL A 428 -19.14 15.50 24.66
N VAL A 429 -18.25 16.20 23.98
CA VAL A 429 -17.78 17.54 24.37
C VAL A 429 -18.15 18.51 23.27
N GLU A 430 -18.89 19.57 23.60
CA GLU A 430 -19.26 20.60 22.62
C GLU A 430 -18.92 21.99 23.16
N SER A 431 -18.66 22.92 22.25
CA SER A 431 -18.38 24.32 22.52
C SER A 431 -19.18 25.20 21.58
N THR A 432 -19.51 26.42 22.02
CA THR A 432 -20.04 27.46 21.13
C THR A 432 -18.96 28.06 20.22
N GLY A 433 -17.68 27.96 20.60
CA GLY A 433 -16.51 28.42 19.84
C GLY A 433 -15.63 27.27 19.34
N ALA A 434 -14.48 27.61 18.76
CA ALA A 434 -13.47 26.64 18.34
C ALA A 434 -13.06 25.71 19.50
N LEU A 435 -12.93 24.39 19.26
CA LEU A 435 -12.74 23.38 20.29
C LEU A 435 -11.60 22.40 19.97
N ALA A 436 -10.69 22.26 20.93
CA ALA A 436 -9.72 21.17 20.99
C ALA A 436 -9.85 20.40 22.31
N VAL A 437 -9.89 19.07 22.24
CA VAL A 437 -10.17 18.17 23.36
C VAL A 437 -9.05 17.16 23.50
N GLY A 438 -8.45 17.12 24.70
CA GLY A 438 -7.54 16.07 25.12
C GLY A 438 -8.10 15.26 26.27
N VAL A 439 -7.59 14.05 26.45
CA VAL A 439 -7.89 13.19 27.59
C VAL A 439 -6.58 12.73 28.23
N PHE A 440 -6.65 12.39 29.50
CA PHE A 440 -5.60 11.68 30.21
C PHE A 440 -6.19 10.82 31.31
N GLY A 441 -5.44 9.80 31.73
CA GLY A 441 -5.87 8.97 32.83
C GLY A 441 -4.78 8.16 33.48
N SER A 442 -5.08 7.62 34.65
CA SER A 442 -4.26 6.63 35.35
C SER A 442 -5.13 5.65 36.14
N ASP A 443 -4.63 4.42 36.27
CA ASP A 443 -5.15 3.43 37.22
C ASP A 443 -4.84 3.78 38.69
N GLY A 444 -4.09 4.85 38.91
CA GLY A 444 -3.69 5.39 40.21
C GLY A 444 -2.42 4.77 40.77
N VAL A 445 -1.79 3.83 40.05
CA VAL A 445 -0.61 3.10 40.52
C VAL A 445 0.51 3.13 39.49
N SER A 446 0.32 2.47 38.34
CA SER A 446 1.43 2.13 37.44
C SER A 446 1.15 2.30 35.96
N ALA A 447 -0.10 2.47 35.52
CA ALA A 447 -0.43 2.72 34.13
C ALA A 447 -1.16 4.06 33.96
N GLY A 448 -0.85 4.77 32.88
CA GLY A 448 -1.54 5.97 32.44
C GLY A 448 -1.76 5.99 30.93
N TYR A 449 -2.32 7.08 30.44
CA TYR A 449 -2.44 7.37 29.02
C TYR A 449 -2.67 8.87 28.82
N GLY A 450 -2.34 9.36 27.63
CA GLY A 450 -2.81 10.61 27.05
C GLY A 450 -3.48 10.34 25.71
N GLY A 451 -4.39 11.21 25.27
CA GLY A 451 -4.83 11.23 23.87
C GLY A 451 -5.43 12.58 23.49
N TYR A 452 -5.31 12.97 22.23
CA TYR A 452 -5.80 14.26 21.73
C TYR A 452 -6.77 14.08 20.56
N TYR A 453 -8.05 14.41 20.78
CA TYR A 453 -9.21 14.02 19.94
C TYR A 453 -9.69 15.09 18.93
N SER A 454 -9.20 16.32 19.02
CA SER A 454 -9.60 17.38 18.08
C SER A 454 -8.55 18.49 17.98
N GLY A 455 -8.84 19.57 17.26
CA GLY A 455 -7.91 20.70 17.10
C GLY A 455 -7.04 20.70 15.83
N PHE A 456 -7.12 19.70 14.96
CA PHE A 456 -6.47 19.79 13.63
C PHE A 456 -7.47 20.25 12.57
N GLY A 457 -8.09 21.40 12.81
CA GLY A 457 -9.08 21.97 11.89
C GLY A 457 -8.45 22.44 10.59
N SER A 458 -9.05 22.08 9.45
CA SER A 458 -8.61 22.52 8.12
C SER A 458 -9.44 23.69 7.61
N GLN A 459 -8.77 24.64 6.95
CA GLN A 459 -9.43 25.69 6.19
C GLN A 459 -10.24 25.03 5.06
N PRO A 460 -11.43 25.54 4.72
CA PRO A 460 -12.19 25.06 3.57
C PRO A 460 -11.41 25.18 2.27
N ILE A 461 -11.60 24.21 1.39
CA ILE A 461 -10.98 24.16 0.07
C ILE A 461 -12.02 23.91 -1.02
N ASP A 462 -11.68 24.32 -2.24
CA ASP A 462 -12.58 24.21 -3.37
C ASP A 462 -12.94 22.73 -3.64
N THR A 463 -14.23 22.44 -3.78
CA THR A 463 -14.77 21.08 -3.82
C THR A 463 -15.48 20.78 -5.15
N PHE A 464 -15.45 19.52 -5.61
CA PHE A 464 -16.15 19.05 -6.81
C PHE A 464 -17.12 17.91 -6.46
N ILE A 465 -18.39 18.02 -6.84
CA ILE A 465 -19.43 17.02 -6.54
C ILE A 465 -20.36 16.69 -7.73
N ASP A 466 -20.83 15.44 -7.77
CA ASP A 466 -21.85 14.95 -8.70
C ASP A 466 -23.17 14.66 -7.93
N VAL A 467 -24.28 15.26 -8.35
CA VAL A 467 -25.59 15.18 -7.68
C VAL A 467 -26.62 14.48 -8.57
N CYS A 468 -27.38 13.53 -8.02
CA CYS A 468 -28.44 12.86 -8.76
C CYS A 468 -29.68 13.73 -8.92
N SER A 469 -30.36 13.73 -10.07
CA SER A 469 -31.41 14.70 -10.43
C SER A 469 -32.69 14.60 -9.59
N ASN A 470 -32.85 13.55 -8.79
CA ASN A 470 -33.96 13.37 -7.87
C ASN A 470 -33.53 13.45 -6.39
N THR A 471 -32.23 13.65 -6.11
CA THR A 471 -31.74 13.83 -4.76
C THR A 471 -31.40 15.29 -4.53
N THR A 472 -31.74 15.75 -3.35
CA THR A 472 -31.35 17.06 -2.88
C THR A 472 -30.16 16.89 -1.96
N ILE A 473 -29.10 17.67 -2.18
CA ILE A 473 -27.90 17.63 -1.33
C ILE A 473 -27.76 18.96 -0.59
N ASP A 474 -27.22 18.93 0.62
CA ASP A 474 -26.76 20.14 1.28
C ASP A 474 -25.33 20.44 0.79
N LEU A 475 -25.15 21.53 0.02
CA LEU A 475 -23.84 21.92 -0.49
C LEU A 475 -22.88 22.38 0.60
N TYR A 476 -23.39 22.85 1.74
CA TYR A 476 -22.54 23.25 2.85
C TYR A 476 -21.88 22.02 3.48
N ASP A 477 -22.64 20.93 3.65
CA ASP A 477 -22.11 19.65 4.12
C ASP A 477 -21.14 19.00 3.12
N ALA A 478 -21.21 19.40 1.84
CA ALA A 478 -20.32 18.93 0.80
C ALA A 478 -18.96 19.66 0.79
N ILE A 479 -18.81 20.80 1.47
CA ILE A 479 -17.55 21.56 1.50
C ILE A 479 -16.47 20.76 2.22
N GLU A 480 -15.35 20.51 1.54
CA GLU A 480 -14.18 19.91 2.17
C GLU A 480 -13.50 20.93 3.11
N GLY A 481 -13.28 20.53 4.38
CA GLY A 481 -12.70 21.36 5.44
C GLY A 481 -13.70 21.70 6.55
N ASN A 482 -13.41 22.71 7.38
CA ASN A 482 -14.31 23.15 8.46
C ASN A 482 -14.84 24.58 8.20
N PRO A 483 -15.76 24.78 7.24
CA PRO A 483 -16.36 26.10 7.01
C PRO A 483 -17.18 26.55 8.22
N ILE A 484 -17.37 27.86 8.36
CA ILE A 484 -18.21 28.41 9.43
C ILE A 484 -19.66 28.48 8.94
N PRO A 485 -20.63 27.97 9.73
CA PRO A 485 -22.05 28.10 9.38
C PRO A 485 -22.48 29.56 9.30
N GLY A 486 -23.41 29.86 8.38
CA GLY A 486 -24.03 31.19 8.26
C GLY A 486 -23.43 32.09 7.16
N GLY A 487 -22.58 31.53 6.31
CA GLY A 487 -22.16 32.15 5.05
C GLY A 487 -23.28 32.29 4.01
N THR A 488 -22.95 32.93 2.89
CA THR A 488 -23.84 33.21 1.77
C THR A 488 -23.32 32.59 0.48
N TRP A 489 -24.22 32.05 -0.34
CA TRP A 489 -23.90 31.44 -1.63
C TRP A 489 -23.93 32.44 -2.79
N ASN A 490 -22.99 32.32 -3.73
CA ASN A 490 -22.97 33.03 -5.01
C ASN A 490 -22.66 32.07 -6.18
N PRO A 491 -23.58 31.86 -7.14
CA PRO A 491 -24.95 32.36 -7.16
C PRO A 491 -25.75 31.82 -5.97
N ALA A 492 -26.78 32.56 -5.55
CA ALA A 492 -27.66 32.10 -4.48
C ALA A 492 -28.41 30.83 -4.91
N LEU A 493 -28.49 29.85 -4.01
CA LEU A 493 -29.32 28.66 -4.19
C LEU A 493 -30.80 29.09 -4.12
N ASN A 494 -31.57 28.72 -5.14
CA ASN A 494 -33.00 29.02 -5.25
C ASN A 494 -33.84 28.09 -4.38
N SER A 495 -33.35 26.87 -4.09
CA SER A 495 -34.07 25.89 -3.27
C SER A 495 -33.93 26.07 -1.76
N GLY A 496 -33.01 26.92 -1.28
CA GLY A 496 -32.85 27.19 0.15
C GLY A 496 -31.50 27.80 0.50
N THR A 497 -31.14 27.79 1.80
CA THR A 497 -29.91 28.43 2.28
C THR A 497 -28.64 27.62 2.01
N ASN A 498 -28.68 26.29 2.07
CA ASN A 498 -27.54 25.43 1.70
C ASN A 498 -27.96 24.26 0.79
N LEU A 499 -29.25 24.13 0.56
CA LEU A 499 -29.85 23.03 -0.17
C LEU A 499 -29.65 23.26 -1.66
N PHE A 500 -29.17 22.24 -2.37
CA PHE A 500 -29.13 22.19 -3.82
C PHE A 500 -30.13 21.15 -4.30
N ASP A 501 -31.21 21.63 -4.91
CA ASP A 501 -32.20 20.80 -5.59
C ASP A 501 -31.92 20.86 -7.09
N PRO A 502 -31.46 19.78 -7.72
CA PRO A 502 -31.17 19.75 -9.15
C PRO A 502 -32.38 20.06 -10.05
N ASN A 503 -33.61 20.07 -9.53
CA ASN A 503 -34.80 20.50 -10.26
C ASN A 503 -34.99 22.03 -10.29
N ILE A 504 -34.31 22.77 -9.41
CA ILE A 504 -34.49 24.21 -9.19
C ILE A 504 -33.16 24.95 -9.40
N ASP A 505 -32.06 24.35 -8.95
CA ASP A 505 -30.71 24.89 -8.97
C ASP A 505 -29.92 24.28 -10.15
N PRO A 506 -29.34 25.10 -11.05
CA PRO A 506 -28.57 24.59 -12.18
C PRO A 506 -27.20 24.05 -11.76
N ALA A 507 -26.68 23.05 -12.47
CA ALA A 507 -25.27 22.65 -12.37
C ALA A 507 -24.33 23.84 -12.62
N GLY A 508 -23.20 23.89 -11.92
CA GLY A 508 -22.25 25.00 -12.00
C GLY A 508 -21.39 25.16 -10.74
N THR A 509 -20.61 26.23 -10.70
CA THR A 509 -19.77 26.59 -9.54
C THR A 509 -20.51 27.55 -8.63
N TYR A 510 -20.50 27.25 -7.34
CA TYR A 510 -21.13 28.00 -6.25
C TYR A 510 -20.06 28.43 -5.24
N GLU A 511 -19.94 29.72 -4.97
CA GLU A 511 -19.04 30.27 -3.95
C GLU A 511 -19.77 30.36 -2.61
N TYR A 512 -19.22 29.79 -1.55
CA TYR A 512 -19.70 29.97 -0.17
C TYR A 512 -18.79 30.98 0.56
N THR A 513 -19.33 32.16 0.87
CA THR A 513 -18.60 33.24 1.55
C THR A 513 -19.06 33.40 3.00
N TYR A 514 -18.14 33.40 3.97
CA TYR A 514 -18.46 33.59 5.39
C TYR A 514 -17.41 34.43 6.11
N ASP A 515 -17.80 35.02 7.24
CA ASP A 515 -16.89 35.75 8.13
C ASP A 515 -16.38 34.83 9.23
N ILE A 516 -15.05 34.75 9.39
CA ILE A 516 -14.38 34.11 10.52
C ILE A 516 -13.82 35.16 11.45
N THR A 517 -14.15 35.08 12.74
CA THR A 517 -13.54 35.92 13.78
C THR A 517 -12.51 35.11 14.55
N CYS A 518 -11.25 35.55 14.54
CA CYS A 518 -10.13 34.87 15.18
C CYS A 518 -9.26 35.87 15.94
N ASP A 519 -8.90 35.56 17.20
CA ASP A 519 -8.13 36.46 18.08
C ASP A 519 -8.73 37.90 18.16
N GLY A 520 -10.06 38.05 17.99
CA GLY A 520 -10.76 39.34 17.98
C GLY A 520 -10.75 40.09 16.64
N PHE A 521 -10.24 39.49 15.57
CA PHE A 521 -10.25 40.03 14.20
C PHE A 521 -11.19 39.25 13.30
N THR A 522 -12.04 39.94 12.54
CA THR A 522 -12.93 39.32 11.56
C THR A 522 -12.34 39.40 10.16
N VAL A 523 -12.24 38.26 9.48
CA VAL A 523 -11.79 38.11 8.09
C VAL A 523 -12.90 37.42 7.30
N THR A 524 -13.14 37.85 6.06
CA THR A 524 -14.09 37.20 5.15
C THR A 524 -13.34 36.19 4.30
N GLU A 525 -13.83 34.95 4.28
CA GLU A 525 -13.29 33.82 3.54
C GLU A 525 -14.29 33.36 2.47
N THR A 526 -13.82 32.71 1.42
CA THR A 526 -14.67 32.17 0.34
C THR A 526 -14.11 30.85 -0.17
N VAL A 527 -15.00 29.90 -0.43
CA VAL A 527 -14.68 28.57 -0.97
C VAL A 527 -15.59 28.23 -2.15
N GLU A 528 -15.06 27.60 -3.21
CA GLU A 528 -15.82 27.23 -4.41
C GLU A 528 -16.30 25.78 -4.37
N ILE A 529 -17.54 25.52 -4.80
CA ILE A 529 -18.13 24.18 -4.93
C ILE A 529 -18.62 24.03 -6.36
N THR A 530 -18.03 23.11 -7.12
CA THR A 530 -18.46 22.79 -8.50
C THR A 530 -19.39 21.58 -8.50
N VAL A 531 -20.62 21.79 -8.95
CA VAL A 531 -21.70 20.79 -8.97
C VAL A 531 -21.99 20.34 -10.40
N THR A 532 -21.99 19.03 -10.65
CA THR A 532 -22.59 18.43 -11.86
C THR A 532 -23.87 17.66 -11.51
N ILE A 533 -24.83 17.58 -12.45
CA ILE A 533 -26.10 16.86 -12.25
C ILE A 533 -26.13 15.61 -13.14
N GLN A 534 -26.42 14.47 -12.53
CA GLN A 534 -26.67 13.19 -13.19
C GLN A 534 -28.17 12.85 -13.17
N THR A 535 -28.71 12.25 -14.23
CA THR A 535 -30.16 11.95 -14.29
C THR A 535 -30.51 10.72 -13.47
N ALA A 536 -31.53 10.83 -12.61
CA ALA A 536 -31.98 9.75 -11.75
C ALA A 536 -32.68 8.61 -12.51
N PRO A 537 -32.38 7.34 -12.20
CA PRO A 537 -33.06 6.19 -12.80
C PRO A 537 -34.49 6.01 -12.24
N ASN A 538 -35.41 5.49 -13.07
CA ASN A 538 -36.80 5.18 -12.72
C ASN A 538 -37.17 3.72 -13.01
N ALA A 539 -37.38 2.91 -11.97
CA ALA A 539 -37.74 1.50 -12.09
C ALA A 539 -39.25 1.20 -12.32
N GLY A 540 -40.16 2.19 -12.23
CA GLY A 540 -41.62 1.99 -12.41
C GLY A 540 -42.41 1.70 -11.11
N LEU A 541 -43.62 1.11 -11.23
CA LEU A 541 -44.59 0.87 -10.14
C LEU A 541 -44.80 -0.61 -9.81
N SER A 542 -44.91 -0.96 -8.52
CA SER A 542 -45.21 -2.33 -8.06
C SER A 542 -46.71 -2.72 -8.22
N THR A 543 -47.02 -3.98 -8.54
CA THR A 543 -48.40 -4.49 -8.79
C THR A 543 -48.60 -6.01 -8.53
N SER A 544 -49.79 -6.57 -8.76
CA SER A 544 -50.09 -8.01 -8.59
C SER A 544 -51.01 -8.64 -9.65
N ARG A 545 -50.88 -9.97 -9.89
CA ARG A 545 -51.57 -10.70 -10.99
C ARG A 545 -51.77 -12.20 -10.71
N SER A 546 -52.86 -12.81 -11.23
CA SER A 546 -53.17 -14.26 -11.07
C SER A 546 -53.42 -15.00 -12.39
N TYR A 547 -52.96 -16.25 -12.47
CA TYR A 547 -53.03 -17.10 -13.66
C TYR A 547 -53.46 -18.55 -13.36
N CYS A 548 -53.98 -19.26 -14.36
CA CYS A 548 -53.92 -20.72 -14.47
C CYS A 548 -52.62 -21.12 -15.17
N THR A 549 -52.09 -22.31 -14.91
CA THR A 549 -50.88 -22.81 -15.59
C THR A 549 -50.97 -22.88 -17.12
N SER A 550 -52.19 -22.77 -17.67
CA SER A 550 -52.49 -22.75 -19.10
C SER A 550 -52.67 -21.36 -19.70
N ASP A 551 -52.57 -20.29 -18.90
CA ASP A 551 -52.69 -18.92 -19.39
C ASP A 551 -51.42 -18.53 -20.18
N ALA A 552 -51.57 -17.63 -21.15
CA ALA A 552 -50.47 -17.19 -22.01
C ALA A 552 -49.45 -16.33 -21.26
N ASP A 553 -48.21 -16.34 -21.75
CA ASP A 553 -47.11 -15.53 -21.23
C ASP A 553 -47.44 -14.03 -21.27
N GLU A 554 -46.95 -13.29 -20.27
CA GLU A 554 -47.16 -11.85 -20.15
C GLU A 554 -45.82 -11.17 -19.79
N ASP A 555 -45.51 -10.04 -20.41
CA ASP A 555 -44.31 -9.26 -20.06
C ASP A 555 -44.59 -8.40 -18.82
N LEU A 556 -43.95 -8.74 -17.70
CA LEU A 556 -44.12 -8.04 -16.43
C LEU A 556 -43.62 -6.60 -16.49
N PHE A 557 -42.70 -6.24 -17.40
CA PHE A 557 -42.24 -4.86 -17.55
C PHE A 557 -43.38 -3.94 -17.99
N THR A 558 -44.32 -4.44 -18.79
CA THR A 558 -45.51 -3.68 -19.20
C THR A 558 -46.43 -3.33 -18.04
N LEU A 559 -46.32 -4.08 -16.93
CA LEU A 559 -47.10 -3.88 -15.72
C LEU A 559 -46.50 -2.81 -14.80
N LEU A 560 -45.24 -2.40 -15.02
CA LEU A 560 -44.53 -1.39 -14.23
C LEU A 560 -44.86 0.06 -14.64
N GLY A 561 -45.52 0.28 -15.78
CA GLY A 561 -45.87 1.63 -16.26
C GLY A 561 -44.69 2.35 -16.95
N THR A 562 -44.40 3.59 -16.55
CA THR A 562 -43.25 4.35 -17.08
C THR A 562 -41.97 4.00 -16.33
N SER A 563 -41.01 3.33 -16.98
CA SER A 563 -39.74 2.87 -16.41
C SER A 563 -38.60 2.96 -17.44
N ASP A 564 -37.37 3.15 -16.96
CA ASP A 564 -36.15 3.12 -17.77
C ASP A 564 -35.77 1.67 -18.11
N THR A 565 -35.11 1.47 -19.25
CA THR A 565 -34.85 0.12 -19.81
C THR A 565 -33.49 -0.46 -19.42
N SER A 566 -32.72 0.20 -18.56
CA SER A 566 -31.34 -0.19 -18.20
C SER A 566 -31.24 -1.16 -17.02
N GLY A 567 -32.36 -1.51 -16.39
CA GLY A 567 -32.40 -2.41 -15.24
C GLY A 567 -32.44 -3.90 -15.60
N SER A 568 -32.32 -4.74 -14.57
CA SER A 568 -32.31 -6.19 -14.62
C SER A 568 -33.42 -6.78 -13.74
N TRP A 569 -33.90 -7.98 -14.07
CA TRP A 569 -34.94 -8.65 -13.29
C TRP A 569 -34.36 -9.63 -12.29
N THR A 570 -35.04 -9.82 -11.17
CA THR A 570 -34.77 -10.85 -10.18
C THR A 570 -36.07 -11.54 -9.75
N PHE A 571 -35.98 -12.79 -9.32
CA PHE A 571 -37.09 -13.51 -8.68
C PHE A 571 -36.64 -13.98 -7.30
N ASN A 572 -37.35 -13.53 -6.26
CA ASN A 572 -36.96 -13.75 -4.86
C ASN A 572 -35.46 -13.47 -4.58
N GLY A 573 -34.91 -12.45 -5.23
CA GLY A 573 -33.50 -12.04 -5.08
C GLY A 573 -32.49 -12.73 -6.00
N ASN A 574 -32.90 -13.70 -6.84
CA ASN A 574 -32.01 -14.34 -7.82
C ASN A 574 -32.14 -13.69 -9.21
N PRO A 575 -31.04 -13.40 -9.93
CA PRO A 575 -31.09 -12.81 -11.27
C PRO A 575 -31.94 -13.61 -12.26
N ARG A 576 -32.69 -12.88 -13.10
CA ARG A 576 -33.43 -13.38 -14.26
C ARG A 576 -32.94 -12.68 -15.52
N THR A 577 -33.06 -13.37 -16.64
CA THR A 577 -32.66 -12.89 -17.96
C THR A 577 -33.65 -11.91 -18.56
N ASP A 578 -34.93 -12.01 -18.19
CA ASP A 578 -36.02 -11.16 -18.67
C ASP A 578 -37.13 -11.00 -17.62
N GLY A 579 -38.08 -10.14 -17.93
CA GLY A 579 -39.28 -9.89 -17.13
C GLY A 579 -40.51 -10.63 -17.62
N ILE A 580 -40.37 -11.67 -18.45
CA ILE A 580 -41.53 -12.41 -18.96
C ILE A 580 -41.96 -13.41 -17.90
N ILE A 581 -43.25 -13.37 -17.52
CA ILE A 581 -43.86 -14.42 -16.71
C ILE A 581 -44.46 -15.47 -17.63
N HIS A 582 -44.11 -16.71 -17.33
CA HIS A 582 -44.60 -17.90 -17.99
C HIS A 582 -45.44 -18.69 -17.00
N PRO A 583 -46.77 -18.49 -16.92
CA PRO A 583 -47.62 -19.18 -15.95
C PRO A 583 -47.48 -20.72 -15.94
N SER A 584 -47.02 -21.31 -17.06
CA SER A 584 -46.75 -22.73 -17.22
C SER A 584 -45.49 -23.25 -16.50
N SER A 585 -44.51 -22.39 -16.19
CA SER A 585 -43.19 -22.80 -15.68
C SER A 585 -42.69 -21.95 -14.52
N ASP A 586 -43.13 -20.70 -14.45
CA ASP A 586 -42.80 -19.83 -13.34
C ASP A 586 -43.62 -20.20 -12.10
N ILE A 587 -43.07 -19.87 -10.94
CA ILE A 587 -43.72 -20.12 -9.65
C ILE A 587 -44.27 -18.82 -9.08
N SER A 588 -45.26 -18.95 -8.20
CA SER A 588 -45.82 -17.80 -7.48
C SER A 588 -44.76 -17.15 -6.58
N GLY A 589 -44.72 -15.83 -6.55
CA GLY A 589 -43.75 -15.07 -5.76
C GLY A 589 -43.53 -13.66 -6.31
N ASP A 590 -42.45 -13.03 -5.84
CA ASP A 590 -42.14 -11.63 -6.14
C ASP A 590 -41.03 -11.52 -7.20
N TYR A 591 -41.36 -10.83 -8.29
CA TYR A 591 -40.48 -10.55 -9.42
C TYR A 591 -40.09 -9.08 -9.35
N THR A 592 -38.80 -8.78 -9.16
CA THR A 592 -38.30 -7.43 -8.88
C THR A 592 -37.38 -6.95 -9.99
N TYR A 593 -37.70 -5.79 -10.58
CA TYR A 593 -36.85 -5.08 -11.55
C TYR A 593 -35.95 -4.09 -10.82
N THR A 594 -34.65 -4.09 -11.10
CA THR A 594 -33.62 -3.28 -10.42
C THR A 594 -32.76 -2.53 -11.44
N ILE A 595 -32.61 -1.22 -11.28
CA ILE A 595 -31.58 -0.43 -11.99
C ILE A 595 -30.45 -0.16 -11.01
N GLU A 596 -29.23 -0.59 -11.36
CA GLU A 596 -28.04 -0.45 -10.50
C GLU A 596 -27.62 1.01 -10.29
N ALA A 597 -26.91 1.28 -9.20
CA ALA A 597 -26.40 2.61 -8.86
C ALA A 597 -25.41 3.12 -9.92
N SER A 598 -25.46 4.40 -10.24
CA SER A 598 -24.55 5.06 -11.19
C SER A 598 -24.18 6.45 -10.70
N GLY A 599 -22.88 6.70 -10.52
CA GLY A 599 -22.33 7.95 -9.97
C GLY A 599 -23.00 8.37 -8.66
N GLY A 600 -23.65 9.54 -8.64
CA GLY A 600 -24.34 10.07 -7.45
C GLY A 600 -25.74 9.49 -7.19
N CYS A 601 -26.25 8.60 -8.05
CA CYS A 601 -27.60 8.02 -7.97
C CYS A 601 -27.61 6.62 -7.35
N GLU A 602 -28.49 6.39 -6.36
CA GLU A 602 -28.73 5.07 -5.77
C GLU A 602 -29.49 4.12 -6.72
N ALA A 603 -29.41 2.81 -6.45
CA ALA A 603 -30.16 1.80 -7.17
C ALA A 603 -31.67 1.88 -6.85
N VAL A 604 -32.53 1.67 -7.84
CA VAL A 604 -34.00 1.73 -7.70
C VAL A 604 -34.65 0.41 -8.11
N THR A 605 -35.77 0.05 -7.46
CA THR A 605 -36.48 -1.21 -7.73
C THR A 605 -38.01 -1.07 -7.81
N ALA A 606 -38.66 -2.00 -8.54
CA ALA A 606 -40.12 -2.17 -8.60
C ALA A 606 -40.50 -3.66 -8.65
N THR A 607 -41.63 -4.07 -8.05
CA THR A 607 -41.98 -5.50 -7.85
C THR A 607 -43.36 -5.88 -8.38
N VAL A 608 -43.47 -7.02 -9.08
CA VAL A 608 -44.73 -7.65 -9.47
C VAL A 608 -44.95 -8.96 -8.71
N THR A 609 -46.03 -9.05 -7.93
CA THR A 609 -46.40 -10.27 -7.18
C THR A 609 -47.35 -11.17 -8.00
N VAL A 610 -46.93 -12.40 -8.26
CA VAL A 610 -47.64 -13.36 -9.14
C VAL A 610 -48.24 -14.55 -8.36
N THR A 611 -49.48 -14.94 -8.68
CA THR A 611 -50.16 -16.15 -8.15
C THR A 611 -50.60 -17.11 -9.28
N ILE A 612 -50.29 -18.42 -9.19
CA ILE A 612 -50.52 -19.41 -10.26
C ILE A 612 -51.31 -20.62 -9.72
N ASN A 613 -52.42 -21.00 -10.38
CA ASN A 613 -53.31 -22.13 -10.02
C ASN A 613 -53.15 -23.34 -10.96
N THR A 614 -53.23 -24.57 -10.45
CA THR A 614 -52.96 -25.81 -11.21
C THR A 614 -54.18 -26.42 -11.90
N ALA A 615 -53.98 -26.91 -13.14
CA ALA A 615 -54.93 -27.74 -13.88
C ALA A 615 -54.85 -29.23 -13.45
N PRO A 616 -55.79 -30.13 -13.85
CA PRO A 616 -55.56 -31.59 -13.76
C PRO A 616 -54.17 -31.94 -14.25
N GLU A 617 -53.49 -32.82 -13.54
CA GLU A 617 -52.14 -33.22 -13.93
C GLU A 617 -52.23 -34.01 -15.24
N ILE A 618 -51.48 -33.58 -16.23
CA ILE A 618 -51.29 -34.34 -17.46
C ILE A 618 -50.10 -35.23 -17.23
N PHE A 619 -50.31 -36.54 -17.24
CA PHE A 619 -49.20 -37.48 -17.27
C PHE A 619 -48.78 -37.74 -18.71
N PRO A 620 -47.47 -37.73 -19.01
CA PRO A 620 -46.96 -38.13 -20.30
C PRO A 620 -47.48 -39.53 -20.64
N VAL A 621 -48.25 -39.61 -21.71
CA VAL A 621 -48.68 -40.88 -22.27
C VAL A 621 -47.60 -41.26 -23.24
N LEU A 622 -46.92 -42.39 -23.00
CA LEU A 622 -45.93 -42.85 -23.95
C LEU A 622 -46.58 -42.99 -25.32
N PRO A 623 -45.94 -42.46 -26.38
CA PRO A 623 -46.42 -42.67 -27.73
C PRO A 623 -46.62 -44.15 -27.96
N TYR A 624 -47.68 -44.48 -28.69
CA TYR A 624 -47.89 -45.84 -29.11
C TYR A 624 -47.11 -46.03 -30.41
N GLU A 625 -45.93 -46.65 -30.31
CA GLU A 625 -44.94 -46.70 -31.40
C GLU A 625 -44.78 -48.10 -32.00
N GLN A 626 -44.55 -48.15 -33.31
CA GLN A 626 -44.16 -49.35 -34.05
C GLN A 626 -43.21 -48.96 -35.21
N CYS A 627 -42.20 -49.77 -35.56
CA CYS A 627 -41.47 -49.57 -36.82
C CYS A 627 -42.36 -49.93 -37.99
N ASP A 628 -42.25 -49.17 -39.07
CA ASP A 628 -42.78 -49.56 -40.36
C ASP A 628 -42.25 -50.96 -40.71
N ASN A 629 -43.12 -51.79 -41.23
CA ASN A 629 -42.84 -53.19 -41.38
C ASN A 629 -43.60 -53.77 -42.56
N ASN A 630 -43.05 -54.84 -43.12
CA ASN A 630 -43.61 -55.46 -44.32
C ASN A 630 -44.82 -56.38 -44.03
N LEU A 631 -45.51 -56.29 -42.88
CA LEU A 631 -46.63 -57.20 -42.53
C LEU A 631 -47.89 -56.90 -43.34
N ASP A 632 -48.05 -55.66 -43.79
CA ASP A 632 -49.09 -55.22 -44.72
C ASP A 632 -48.63 -55.26 -46.20
N GLY A 633 -47.35 -55.60 -46.44
CA GLY A 633 -46.75 -55.80 -47.75
C GLY A 633 -45.83 -54.67 -48.24
N ASP A 634 -45.52 -53.65 -47.41
CA ASP A 634 -44.60 -52.55 -47.75
C ASP A 634 -43.89 -52.02 -46.48
N ASP A 635 -42.55 -52.01 -46.44
CA ASP A 635 -41.78 -51.50 -45.29
C ASP A 635 -41.44 -50.00 -45.38
N THR A 636 -42.16 -49.27 -46.23
CA THR A 636 -41.99 -47.83 -46.46
C THR A 636 -43.30 -47.02 -46.51
N ASN A 637 -44.47 -47.63 -46.29
CA ASN A 637 -45.77 -46.96 -46.47
C ASN A 637 -46.26 -46.18 -45.24
N GLY A 638 -45.74 -46.45 -44.05
CA GLY A 638 -46.04 -45.73 -42.81
C GLY A 638 -47.39 -46.03 -42.13
N PHE A 639 -48.02 -47.20 -42.32
CA PHE A 639 -49.31 -47.56 -41.70
C PHE A 639 -49.27 -48.83 -40.82
N VAL A 640 -49.94 -48.81 -39.65
CA VAL A 640 -50.10 -49.97 -38.73
C VAL A 640 -51.42 -49.90 -37.92
N ASP A 641 -51.73 -50.90 -37.08
CA ASP A 641 -52.94 -50.98 -36.23
C ASP A 641 -52.69 -50.63 -34.73
N PHE A 642 -53.54 -49.79 -34.09
CA PHE A 642 -53.42 -49.35 -32.68
C PHE A 642 -54.66 -49.62 -31.78
N ILE A 643 -54.46 -50.08 -30.53
CA ILE A 643 -55.52 -50.32 -29.52
C ILE A 643 -55.49 -49.28 -28.37
N LEU A 644 -56.42 -48.32 -28.33
CA LEU A 644 -56.31 -47.08 -27.52
C LEU A 644 -56.57 -47.24 -26.01
N SER A 645 -57.58 -48.02 -25.61
CA SER A 645 -57.96 -48.21 -24.20
C SER A 645 -56.89 -48.91 -23.38
N SER A 646 -55.94 -49.57 -24.05
CA SER A 646 -54.76 -50.15 -23.40
C SER A 646 -53.92 -49.10 -22.67
N ARG A 647 -54.13 -47.81 -22.97
CA ARG A 647 -53.40 -46.66 -22.40
C ARG A 647 -54.14 -45.91 -21.30
N ASN A 648 -55.36 -46.29 -20.93
CA ASN A 648 -56.15 -45.52 -19.94
C ASN A 648 -55.51 -45.45 -18.55
N ASN A 649 -54.92 -46.55 -18.07
CA ASN A 649 -54.21 -46.55 -16.78
C ASN A 649 -52.95 -45.70 -16.86
N ASP A 650 -52.28 -45.73 -18.02
CA ASP A 650 -51.09 -44.93 -18.31
C ASP A 650 -51.44 -43.43 -18.30
N ILE A 651 -52.64 -43.04 -18.75
CA ILE A 651 -53.12 -41.65 -18.77
C ILE A 651 -53.54 -41.13 -17.39
N LEU A 652 -54.15 -41.97 -16.54
CA LEU A 652 -54.70 -41.52 -15.24
C LEU A 652 -53.68 -41.45 -14.11
N GLN A 653 -52.71 -42.38 -14.08
CA GLN A 653 -51.71 -42.56 -13.00
C GLN A 653 -52.27 -42.36 -11.56
N GLY A 654 -53.51 -42.77 -11.31
CA GLY A 654 -54.13 -42.70 -9.98
C GLY A 654 -54.84 -41.38 -9.62
N GLN A 655 -54.92 -40.39 -10.50
CA GLN A 655 -55.71 -39.17 -10.26
C GLN A 655 -57.20 -39.46 -10.04
N ALA A 656 -57.73 -38.96 -8.93
CA ALA A 656 -59.16 -39.04 -8.61
C ALA A 656 -59.91 -37.81 -9.13
N ASN A 657 -61.22 -37.97 -9.38
CA ASN A 657 -62.13 -36.90 -9.79
C ASN A 657 -61.83 -36.28 -11.19
N ILE A 658 -61.18 -37.05 -12.08
CA ILE A 658 -60.90 -36.68 -13.49
C ILE A 658 -61.69 -37.57 -14.45
N ALA A 659 -62.20 -37.02 -15.55
CA ALA A 659 -62.89 -37.75 -16.63
C ALA A 659 -62.07 -37.74 -17.95
N ILE A 660 -61.98 -38.88 -18.67
CA ILE A 660 -61.20 -39.08 -19.92
C ILE A 660 -62.07 -39.37 -21.16
N THR A 661 -61.75 -38.74 -22.28
CA THR A 661 -62.24 -39.08 -23.63
C THR A 661 -61.17 -38.85 -24.70
N PHE A 662 -61.15 -39.67 -25.77
CA PHE A 662 -60.23 -39.54 -26.92
C PHE A 662 -60.93 -38.90 -28.12
N HIS A 663 -60.27 -37.99 -28.83
CA HIS A 663 -60.85 -37.18 -29.90
C HIS A 663 -59.89 -37.05 -31.08
N ALA A 664 -60.44 -36.90 -32.28
CA ALA A 664 -59.63 -36.69 -33.47
C ALA A 664 -59.04 -35.27 -33.51
N LEU A 665 -59.78 -34.28 -32.98
CA LEU A 665 -59.41 -32.86 -33.04
C LEU A 665 -59.26 -32.24 -31.65
N GLN A 666 -58.39 -31.25 -31.55
CA GLN A 666 -58.15 -30.49 -30.32
C GLN A 666 -59.38 -29.69 -29.90
N SER A 667 -60.03 -29.00 -30.84
CA SER A 667 -61.24 -28.21 -30.58
C SER A 667 -62.39 -29.08 -30.06
N GLU A 668 -62.43 -30.32 -30.52
CA GLU A 668 -63.33 -31.34 -30.02
C GLU A 668 -62.98 -31.75 -28.59
N ALA A 669 -61.69 -31.84 -28.22
CA ALA A 669 -61.26 -32.07 -26.84
C ALA A 669 -61.47 -30.85 -25.91
N GLU A 670 -61.30 -29.62 -26.39
CA GLU A 670 -61.54 -28.38 -25.63
C GLU A 670 -63.03 -28.22 -25.29
N LEU A 671 -63.86 -28.39 -26.32
CA LEU A 671 -65.32 -28.30 -26.22
C LEU A 671 -65.93 -29.58 -25.63
N GLY A 672 -65.24 -30.71 -25.66
CA GLY A 672 -65.68 -32.02 -25.16
C GLY A 672 -66.71 -32.74 -26.05
N THR A 673 -66.51 -32.75 -27.38
CA THR A 673 -67.42 -33.28 -28.41
C THR A 673 -66.76 -34.36 -29.30
N ASN A 674 -67.49 -35.28 -29.95
CA ASN A 674 -66.99 -36.28 -30.95
C ASN A 674 -65.82 -37.22 -30.50
N ALA A 675 -66.10 -38.29 -29.75
CA ALA A 675 -65.07 -39.24 -29.28
C ALA A 675 -64.72 -40.40 -30.26
N LEU A 676 -63.46 -40.85 -30.29
CA LEU A 676 -62.90 -41.90 -31.17
C LEU A 676 -63.18 -43.36 -30.72
N PRO A 677 -63.17 -44.36 -31.65
CA PRO A 677 -63.31 -45.78 -31.34
C PRO A 677 -62.00 -46.41 -30.81
N ASN A 678 -62.10 -47.57 -30.14
CA ASN A 678 -60.99 -48.19 -29.42
C ASN A 678 -59.90 -48.88 -30.28
N ASN A 679 -60.29 -49.53 -31.38
CA ASN A 679 -59.34 -50.13 -32.33
C ASN A 679 -59.22 -49.20 -33.54
N TYR A 680 -58.00 -48.80 -33.89
CA TYR A 680 -57.77 -47.69 -34.79
C TYR A 680 -56.60 -47.94 -35.75
N TYR A 681 -56.94 -48.30 -36.99
CA TYR A 681 -55.99 -48.40 -38.10
C TYR A 681 -55.55 -47.02 -38.55
N SER A 682 -54.25 -46.78 -38.54
CA SER A 682 -53.73 -45.44 -38.76
C SER A 682 -52.26 -45.43 -39.17
N ASN A 683 -51.90 -44.40 -39.93
CA ASN A 683 -50.53 -43.91 -39.99
C ASN A 683 -50.17 -43.13 -38.72
N SER A 684 -48.93 -42.66 -38.64
CA SER A 684 -48.48 -41.76 -37.58
C SER A 684 -49.40 -40.53 -37.49
N LYS A 685 -50.06 -40.34 -36.35
CA LYS A 685 -50.81 -39.13 -36.03
C LYS A 685 -51.16 -39.02 -34.55
N THR A 686 -51.34 -37.78 -34.13
CA THR A 686 -51.79 -37.40 -32.80
C THR A 686 -53.32 -37.50 -32.69
N ILE A 687 -53.78 -37.97 -31.53
CA ILE A 687 -55.18 -37.86 -31.11
C ILE A 687 -55.23 -37.22 -29.71
N TYR A 688 -56.37 -36.65 -29.35
CA TYR A 688 -56.50 -35.77 -28.18
C TYR A 688 -57.23 -36.46 -27.03
N VAL A 689 -56.67 -36.36 -25.84
CA VAL A 689 -57.20 -36.92 -24.60
C VAL A 689 -57.67 -35.79 -23.71
N ARG A 690 -58.96 -35.69 -23.44
CA ARG A 690 -59.51 -34.62 -22.60
C ARG A 690 -59.57 -35.05 -21.13
N LEU A 691 -58.91 -34.31 -20.23
CA LEU A 691 -58.97 -34.44 -18.77
C LEU A 691 -59.65 -33.20 -18.17
N ARG A 692 -60.62 -33.37 -17.26
CA ARG A 692 -61.31 -32.23 -16.62
C ARG A 692 -61.38 -32.37 -15.10
N SER A 693 -60.88 -31.35 -14.38
CA SER A 693 -61.04 -31.22 -12.92
C SER A 693 -62.48 -30.90 -12.59
N THR A 694 -63.02 -31.58 -11.59
CA THR A 694 -64.38 -31.28 -11.10
C THR A 694 -64.40 -30.20 -10.00
N ILE A 695 -63.25 -29.61 -9.60
CA ILE A 695 -63.12 -28.62 -8.50
C ILE A 695 -62.82 -27.19 -9.00
N THR A 696 -61.72 -26.98 -9.72
CA THR A 696 -61.26 -25.65 -10.18
C THR A 696 -61.78 -25.26 -11.56
N ASN A 697 -62.50 -26.17 -12.22
CA ASN A 697 -62.90 -26.11 -13.64
C ASN A 697 -61.75 -25.97 -14.64
N CYS A 698 -60.49 -25.91 -14.19
CA CYS A 698 -59.33 -26.03 -15.05
C CYS A 698 -59.43 -27.34 -15.85
N VAL A 699 -59.26 -27.21 -17.16
CA VAL A 699 -59.21 -28.34 -18.09
C VAL A 699 -57.77 -28.62 -18.43
N ALA A 700 -57.47 -29.88 -18.70
CA ALA A 700 -56.18 -30.27 -19.22
C ALA A 700 -56.42 -31.17 -20.42
N ILE A 701 -55.83 -30.84 -21.55
CA ILE A 701 -55.92 -31.66 -22.76
C ILE A 701 -54.55 -32.25 -22.95
N ASN A 702 -54.52 -33.56 -22.87
CA ASN A 702 -53.36 -34.34 -23.17
C ASN A 702 -53.48 -34.85 -24.62
N THR A 703 -52.40 -35.38 -25.15
CA THR A 703 -52.38 -36.02 -26.45
C THR A 703 -51.82 -37.42 -26.30
N ILE A 704 -52.11 -38.27 -27.28
CA ILE A 704 -51.37 -39.50 -27.48
C ILE A 704 -51.03 -39.61 -28.96
N ASP A 705 -49.76 -39.82 -29.21
CA ASP A 705 -49.25 -40.03 -30.56
C ASP A 705 -49.28 -41.50 -30.91
N LEU A 706 -49.87 -41.79 -32.06
CA LEU A 706 -49.68 -43.05 -32.74
C LEU A 706 -48.51 -42.83 -33.69
N ILE A 707 -47.46 -43.64 -33.60
CA ILE A 707 -46.25 -43.42 -34.39
C ILE A 707 -45.83 -44.70 -35.10
N VAL A 708 -45.67 -44.57 -36.41
CA VAL A 708 -45.03 -45.52 -37.31
C VAL A 708 -43.66 -44.96 -37.71
N HIS A 709 -42.60 -45.69 -37.40
CA HIS A 709 -41.23 -45.21 -37.55
C HIS A 709 -40.57 -45.71 -38.83
N PRO A 710 -40.01 -44.82 -39.67
CA PRO A 710 -39.26 -45.22 -40.86
C PRO A 710 -37.90 -45.85 -40.50
N LEU A 711 -37.35 -46.64 -41.43
CA LEU A 711 -35.98 -47.17 -41.35
C LEU A 711 -34.93 -46.06 -41.66
N PRO A 712 -33.70 -46.09 -41.09
CA PRO A 712 -32.66 -45.07 -41.32
C PRO A 712 -32.26 -44.84 -42.79
N ILE A 713 -31.88 -43.61 -43.15
CA ILE A 713 -31.31 -43.26 -44.46
C ILE A 713 -29.77 -43.31 -44.40
N ILE A 714 -29.15 -44.01 -45.34
CA ILE A 714 -27.68 -44.23 -45.36
C ILE A 714 -27.07 -43.98 -46.75
N GLN A 715 -25.83 -43.52 -46.77
CA GLN A 715 -24.93 -43.50 -47.93
C GLN A 715 -24.07 -44.77 -47.96
N ASN A 716 -23.54 -45.09 -49.15
CA ASN A 716 -22.67 -46.25 -49.38
C ASN A 716 -21.30 -45.81 -49.92
N ASN A 717 -20.25 -46.61 -49.70
CA ASN A 717 -18.87 -46.40 -50.16
C ASN A 717 -18.10 -45.26 -49.45
N ILE A 718 -18.01 -45.32 -48.12
CA ILE A 718 -17.36 -44.31 -47.28
C ILE A 718 -15.83 -44.49 -47.31
N ILE A 719 -15.06 -43.39 -47.26
CA ILE A 719 -13.59 -43.38 -47.24
C ILE A 719 -13.11 -42.45 -46.13
N LEU A 720 -12.19 -42.91 -45.27
CA LEU A 720 -11.45 -42.07 -44.31
C LEU A 720 -9.96 -42.05 -44.67
N LYS A 721 -9.33 -40.87 -44.58
CA LYS A 721 -7.88 -40.69 -44.83
C LYS A 721 -7.16 -40.11 -43.62
N GLN A 722 -6.05 -40.72 -43.22
CA GLN A 722 -5.24 -40.29 -42.07
C GLN A 722 -3.75 -40.20 -42.43
N CYS A 723 -3.04 -39.21 -41.88
CA CYS A 723 -1.59 -39.08 -42.06
C CYS A 723 -0.82 -40.14 -41.28
N ASP A 724 0.29 -40.57 -41.87
CA ASP A 724 1.34 -41.39 -41.29
C ASP A 724 2.61 -40.52 -41.13
N THR A 725 3.16 -40.55 -39.93
CA THR A 725 4.31 -39.74 -39.47
C THR A 725 5.64 -40.51 -39.52
N ASP A 726 5.62 -41.85 -39.62
CA ASP A 726 6.83 -42.70 -39.62
C ASP A 726 7.03 -43.49 -40.93
N ASN A 727 6.09 -43.36 -41.88
CA ASN A 727 6.09 -43.91 -43.23
C ASN A 727 6.00 -45.46 -43.31
N ASP A 728 5.46 -46.13 -42.29
CA ASP A 728 5.25 -47.58 -42.31
C ASP A 728 3.93 -48.04 -42.99
N ALA A 729 3.10 -47.09 -43.42
CA ALA A 729 1.77 -47.26 -44.02
C ALA A 729 0.70 -47.86 -43.08
N VAL A 730 0.92 -47.74 -41.77
CA VAL A 730 -0.01 -48.07 -40.69
C VAL A 730 -0.22 -46.80 -39.86
N THR A 731 -1.47 -46.49 -39.55
CA THR A 731 -1.79 -45.37 -38.66
C THR A 731 -3.06 -45.67 -37.88
N SER A 732 -3.35 -44.83 -36.90
CA SER A 732 -4.55 -44.92 -36.11
C SER A 732 -5.68 -44.10 -36.71
N PHE A 733 -6.87 -44.70 -36.90
CA PHE A 733 -8.05 -44.04 -37.42
C PHE A 733 -9.06 -43.74 -36.33
N ASN A 734 -9.56 -42.50 -36.31
CA ASN A 734 -10.81 -42.17 -35.65
C ASN A 734 -11.98 -42.51 -36.57
N LEU A 735 -12.56 -43.70 -36.42
CA LEU A 735 -13.68 -44.20 -37.23
C LEU A 735 -14.95 -43.36 -37.05
N THR A 736 -15.10 -42.66 -35.93
CA THR A 736 -16.28 -41.80 -35.70
C THR A 736 -16.37 -40.66 -36.72
N GLN A 737 -15.27 -40.32 -37.40
CA GLN A 737 -15.29 -39.37 -38.53
C GLN A 737 -16.15 -39.85 -39.70
N ALA A 738 -16.34 -41.16 -39.87
CA ALA A 738 -17.21 -41.69 -40.91
C ALA A 738 -18.69 -41.43 -40.64
N ASN A 739 -19.09 -41.12 -39.39
CA ASN A 739 -20.49 -40.94 -39.00
C ASN A 739 -21.19 -39.90 -39.89
N THR A 740 -20.56 -38.73 -40.06
CA THR A 740 -21.09 -37.59 -40.84
C THR A 740 -21.13 -37.87 -42.34
N ILE A 741 -20.36 -38.84 -42.82
CA ILE A 741 -20.32 -39.27 -44.21
C ILE A 741 -21.35 -40.38 -44.46
N ILE A 742 -21.52 -41.33 -43.52
CA ILE A 742 -22.45 -42.46 -43.62
C ILE A 742 -23.90 -41.98 -43.65
N SER A 743 -24.24 -41.08 -42.74
CA SER A 743 -25.59 -40.54 -42.67
C SER A 743 -25.51 -39.11 -42.17
N ASN A 744 -26.26 -38.25 -42.84
CA ASN A 744 -26.52 -36.90 -42.36
C ASN A 744 -27.76 -36.85 -41.45
N GLU A 745 -28.35 -38.01 -41.10
CA GLU A 745 -29.43 -38.07 -40.12
C GLU A 745 -28.87 -37.75 -38.73
N SER A 746 -29.25 -36.60 -38.20
CA SER A 746 -29.18 -36.36 -36.77
C SER A 746 -30.11 -37.36 -36.08
N ASN A 747 -29.64 -38.12 -35.08
CA ASN A 747 -30.37 -39.16 -34.31
C ASN A 747 -30.20 -40.61 -34.78
N VAL A 748 -29.09 -40.90 -35.43
CA VAL A 748 -28.62 -42.28 -35.57
C VAL A 748 -27.39 -42.52 -34.69
N SER A 749 -27.32 -43.73 -34.13
CA SER A 749 -26.12 -44.24 -33.46
C SER A 749 -25.38 -45.16 -34.43
N PHE A 750 -24.05 -45.11 -34.34
CA PHE A 750 -23.16 -45.89 -35.16
C PHE A 750 -22.42 -46.88 -34.26
N THR A 751 -22.42 -48.14 -34.66
CA THR A 751 -21.46 -49.11 -34.13
C THR A 751 -20.66 -49.68 -35.29
N TYR A 752 -19.36 -49.82 -35.08
CA TYR A 752 -18.45 -50.37 -36.08
C TYR A 752 -18.19 -51.84 -35.81
N HIS A 753 -18.11 -52.63 -36.86
CA HIS A 753 -18.02 -54.07 -36.81
C HIS A 753 -16.99 -54.57 -37.81
N THR A 754 -16.35 -55.70 -37.48
CA THR A 754 -15.37 -56.34 -38.37
C THR A 754 -16.02 -57.09 -39.55
N SER A 755 -17.36 -57.22 -39.59
CA SER A 755 -18.10 -57.91 -40.67
C SER A 755 -19.56 -57.47 -40.81
N GLN A 756 -20.15 -57.67 -42.00
CA GLN A 756 -21.56 -57.35 -42.31
C GLN A 756 -22.58 -58.10 -41.43
N ILE A 757 -22.36 -59.39 -41.17
CA ILE A 757 -23.26 -60.21 -40.33
C ILE A 757 -23.24 -59.71 -38.87
N GLY A 758 -22.05 -59.29 -38.40
CA GLY A 758 -21.90 -58.63 -37.11
C GLY A 758 -22.76 -57.37 -37.00
N ALA A 759 -22.71 -56.52 -38.04
CA ALA A 759 -23.51 -55.31 -38.08
C ALA A 759 -25.04 -55.60 -38.05
N SER A 760 -25.56 -56.59 -38.77
CA SER A 760 -27.01 -56.89 -38.79
C SER A 760 -27.55 -57.49 -37.48
N ASN A 761 -26.75 -58.30 -36.79
CA ASN A 761 -27.16 -58.94 -35.52
C ASN A 761 -26.65 -58.20 -34.26
N ASN A 762 -25.94 -57.09 -34.44
CA ASN A 762 -25.29 -56.32 -33.38
C ASN A 762 -24.23 -57.13 -32.59
N THR A 763 -23.29 -57.78 -33.30
CA THR A 763 -22.20 -58.60 -32.74
C THR A 763 -20.85 -58.26 -33.41
N ASN A 764 -19.70 -58.70 -32.85
CA ASN A 764 -18.34 -58.39 -33.36
C ASN A 764 -18.02 -56.87 -33.46
N ILE A 765 -18.35 -56.12 -32.42
CA ILE A 765 -18.17 -54.67 -32.33
C ILE A 765 -16.67 -54.32 -32.17
N ILE A 766 -16.21 -53.30 -32.88
CA ILE A 766 -14.92 -52.63 -32.68
C ILE A 766 -15.09 -51.68 -31.50
N THR A 767 -14.37 -51.92 -30.41
CA THR A 767 -14.58 -51.22 -29.13
C THR A 767 -13.76 -49.93 -28.98
N ASP A 768 -12.64 -49.83 -29.70
CA ASP A 768 -11.82 -48.61 -29.78
C ASP A 768 -11.98 -48.04 -31.19
N ASP A 769 -13.01 -47.23 -31.36
CA ASP A 769 -13.40 -46.62 -32.64
C ASP A 769 -12.82 -45.21 -32.83
N VAL A 770 -12.09 -44.68 -31.84
CA VAL A 770 -11.37 -43.40 -31.93
C VAL A 770 -9.88 -43.57 -32.21
N ASN A 771 -9.32 -44.76 -31.92
CA ASN A 771 -7.90 -45.06 -32.10
C ASN A 771 -7.69 -46.44 -32.80
N TYR A 772 -8.44 -46.70 -33.87
CA TYR A 772 -8.41 -47.98 -34.58
C TYR A 772 -7.17 -48.08 -35.49
N ILE A 773 -6.17 -48.86 -35.07
CA ILE A 773 -4.95 -49.10 -35.83
C ILE A 773 -5.21 -50.02 -37.02
N ALA A 774 -4.95 -49.52 -38.23
CA ALA A 774 -5.15 -50.28 -39.45
C ALA A 774 -4.13 -49.96 -40.54
N PRO A 775 -3.67 -50.96 -41.33
CA PRO A 775 -2.86 -50.72 -42.51
C PRO A 775 -3.70 -50.11 -43.64
N ASN A 776 -3.03 -49.46 -44.58
CA ASN A 776 -3.65 -48.90 -45.78
C ASN A 776 -4.51 -49.93 -46.55
N GLY A 777 -5.78 -49.58 -46.82
CA GLY A 777 -6.73 -50.40 -47.58
C GLY A 777 -7.66 -51.30 -46.75
N SER A 778 -7.69 -51.13 -45.42
CA SER A 778 -8.57 -51.90 -44.51
C SER A 778 -10.06 -51.53 -44.67
N ILE A 779 -10.96 -52.45 -44.29
CA ILE A 779 -12.43 -52.30 -44.41
C ILE A 779 -13.13 -52.63 -43.09
N VAL A 780 -14.09 -51.80 -42.68
CA VAL A 780 -15.00 -52.03 -41.53
C VAL A 780 -16.48 -51.81 -41.91
N TRP A 781 -17.42 -52.30 -41.09
CA TRP A 781 -18.87 -52.21 -41.34
C TRP A 781 -19.58 -51.41 -40.24
N ALA A 782 -20.41 -50.45 -40.62
CA ALA A 782 -21.20 -49.65 -39.69
C ALA A 782 -22.64 -50.18 -39.59
N ARG A 783 -23.18 -50.28 -38.37
CA ARG A 783 -24.61 -50.44 -38.07
C ARG A 783 -25.16 -49.09 -37.64
N ILE A 784 -26.26 -48.68 -38.28
CA ILE A 784 -26.89 -47.38 -38.12
C ILE A 784 -28.27 -47.62 -37.52
N VAL A 785 -28.45 -47.22 -36.26
CA VAL A 785 -29.70 -47.41 -35.53
C VAL A 785 -30.28 -46.04 -35.24
N ASN A 786 -31.47 -45.75 -35.77
CA ASN A 786 -32.15 -44.52 -35.39
C ASN A 786 -32.66 -44.62 -33.95
N THR A 787 -33.05 -43.48 -33.39
CA THR A 787 -33.61 -43.39 -32.03
C THR A 787 -34.81 -44.28 -31.76
N ASN A 788 -35.50 -44.73 -32.80
CA ASN A 788 -36.70 -45.56 -32.70
C ASN A 788 -36.40 -47.06 -32.74
N ASN A 789 -35.11 -47.43 -32.59
CA ASN A 789 -34.58 -48.79 -32.70
C ASN A 789 -34.77 -49.45 -34.08
N CYS A 790 -35.17 -48.70 -35.10
CA CYS A 790 -35.16 -49.18 -36.48
C CYS A 790 -33.73 -49.04 -37.06
N TYR A 791 -33.25 -50.00 -37.87
CA TYR A 791 -31.81 -50.08 -38.22
C TYR A 791 -31.49 -50.40 -39.70
N ARG A 792 -30.30 -49.96 -40.16
CA ARG A 792 -29.62 -50.31 -41.44
C ARG A 792 -28.11 -50.56 -41.25
N THR A 793 -27.40 -51.04 -42.29
CA THR A 793 -25.94 -51.32 -42.26
C THR A 793 -25.21 -50.88 -43.54
N THR A 794 -23.93 -50.44 -43.47
CA THR A 794 -23.07 -50.01 -44.61
C THR A 794 -21.56 -50.30 -44.42
N GLN A 795 -20.71 -50.06 -45.44
CA GLN A 795 -19.26 -50.31 -45.46
C GLN A 795 -18.39 -49.02 -45.43
N VAL A 796 -17.23 -49.04 -44.73
CA VAL A 796 -16.22 -47.95 -44.65
C VAL A 796 -14.81 -48.44 -45.04
N ASN A 797 -14.10 -47.69 -45.88
CA ASN A 797 -12.75 -47.97 -46.36
C ASN A 797 -11.70 -47.03 -45.74
N LEU A 798 -10.54 -47.54 -45.31
CA LEU A 798 -9.49 -46.77 -44.62
C LEU A 798 -8.24 -46.58 -45.51
N VAL A 799 -7.72 -45.34 -45.60
CA VAL A 799 -6.60 -44.96 -46.46
C VAL A 799 -5.53 -44.20 -45.67
N VAL A 800 -4.26 -44.60 -45.81
CA VAL A 800 -3.11 -43.96 -45.14
C VAL A 800 -2.38 -43.04 -46.13
N SER A 801 -2.07 -41.81 -45.70
CA SER A 801 -1.38 -40.78 -46.50
C SER A 801 -0.11 -40.28 -45.79
N ALA A 802 0.87 -39.73 -46.50
CA ALA A 802 2.06 -39.15 -45.87
C ALA A 802 1.84 -37.67 -45.48
N THR A 803 2.43 -37.23 -44.37
CA THR A 803 2.43 -35.82 -43.94
C THR A 803 3.15 -34.91 -44.95
N THR A 804 2.63 -33.69 -45.20
CA THR A 804 3.24 -32.72 -46.13
C THR A 804 4.13 -31.67 -45.45
N ILE A 805 4.05 -31.55 -44.12
CA ILE A 805 4.92 -30.69 -43.30
C ILE A 805 6.17 -31.44 -42.87
N THR A 806 7.30 -30.74 -42.83
CA THR A 806 8.62 -31.30 -42.49
C THR A 806 9.31 -30.46 -41.43
N GLN A 807 10.44 -30.94 -40.89
CA GLN A 807 11.23 -30.19 -39.90
C GLN A 807 11.65 -28.79 -40.39
N ASN A 808 11.80 -28.58 -41.70
CA ASN A 808 12.14 -27.26 -42.26
C ASN A 808 11.00 -26.24 -42.15
N ASN A 809 9.82 -26.67 -41.71
CA ASN A 809 8.64 -25.84 -41.53
C ASN A 809 8.41 -25.48 -40.06
N SER A 810 9.34 -25.81 -39.16
CA SER A 810 9.22 -25.47 -37.73
C SER A 810 9.07 -23.97 -37.49
N PHE A 811 8.42 -23.63 -36.39
CA PHE A 811 8.23 -22.26 -35.94
C PHE A 811 8.65 -22.14 -34.48
N ASP A 812 9.45 -21.13 -34.17
CA ASP A 812 9.99 -20.88 -32.83
C ASP A 812 9.40 -19.60 -32.27
N LEU A 813 8.86 -19.66 -31.05
CA LEU A 813 8.44 -18.51 -30.27
C LEU A 813 9.35 -18.35 -29.07
N TYR A 814 9.76 -17.12 -28.78
CA TYR A 814 10.60 -16.77 -27.64
C TYR A 814 9.82 -15.82 -26.73
N GLU A 815 9.84 -16.10 -25.43
CA GLU A 815 9.38 -15.21 -24.36
C GLU A 815 10.42 -15.16 -23.22
N CYS A 816 10.30 -14.15 -22.35
CA CYS A 816 11.26 -13.88 -21.28
C CYS A 816 10.70 -14.35 -19.95
N ASP A 817 11.41 -15.24 -19.31
CA ASP A 817 11.04 -15.84 -18.02
C ASP A 817 10.55 -14.77 -17.01
N ASP A 818 9.35 -14.96 -16.46
CA ASP A 818 8.59 -13.94 -15.73
C ASP A 818 8.42 -14.25 -14.24
N TYR A 819 8.66 -13.27 -13.36
CA TYR A 819 8.31 -13.39 -11.95
C TYR A 819 6.82 -13.12 -11.75
N ILE A 820 6.09 -14.16 -11.36
CA ILE A 820 4.68 -14.03 -10.95
C ILE A 820 4.59 -14.04 -9.42
N ASP A 821 5.17 -15.04 -8.75
CA ASP A 821 5.19 -15.15 -7.30
C ASP A 821 6.31 -16.06 -6.76
N VAL A 822 6.34 -16.31 -5.45
CA VAL A 822 7.38 -17.14 -4.82
C VAL A 822 7.39 -18.62 -5.25
N ASN A 823 6.29 -19.12 -5.82
CA ASN A 823 6.17 -20.47 -6.38
C ASN A 823 6.39 -20.50 -7.89
N ASP A 824 6.54 -19.33 -8.51
CA ASP A 824 6.70 -19.09 -9.95
C ASP A 824 7.73 -17.94 -10.13
N PRO A 825 9.00 -18.22 -9.77
CA PRO A 825 10.04 -17.20 -9.71
C PRO A 825 10.61 -16.91 -11.10
N ASP A 826 11.18 -15.70 -11.28
CA ASP A 826 12.11 -15.44 -12.39
C ASP A 826 13.15 -16.59 -12.44
N ASN A 827 13.32 -17.18 -13.61
CA ASN A 827 14.27 -18.26 -13.94
C ASN A 827 13.75 -19.70 -13.69
N ASP A 828 12.43 -19.92 -13.74
CA ASP A 828 11.84 -21.26 -13.63
C ASP A 828 11.62 -21.96 -14.99
N GLY A 829 11.81 -21.22 -16.09
CA GLY A 829 11.66 -21.65 -17.47
C GLY A 829 10.22 -21.69 -17.97
N ILE A 830 9.27 -21.04 -17.30
CA ILE A 830 7.85 -21.02 -17.67
C ILE A 830 7.40 -19.58 -17.99
N ASP A 831 6.53 -19.44 -18.99
CA ASP A 831 5.94 -18.17 -19.40
C ASP A 831 4.64 -18.39 -20.21
N TYR A 832 3.92 -17.31 -20.54
CA TYR A 832 2.75 -17.28 -21.40
C TYR A 832 3.09 -16.96 -22.85
N PHE A 833 2.52 -17.74 -23.77
CA PHE A 833 2.69 -17.61 -25.20
C PHE A 833 1.37 -17.26 -25.90
N ASN A 834 1.44 -16.33 -26.85
CA ASN A 834 0.37 -16.08 -27.80
C ASN A 834 0.66 -16.80 -29.14
N LEU A 835 0.01 -17.93 -29.35
CA LEU A 835 0.12 -18.78 -30.54
C LEU A 835 -0.67 -18.23 -31.76
N ASN A 836 -1.52 -17.22 -31.56
CA ASN A 836 -2.34 -16.58 -32.60
C ASN A 836 -2.24 -15.05 -32.50
N ASP A 837 -1.01 -14.53 -32.55
CA ASP A 837 -0.74 -13.11 -32.46
C ASP A 837 -1.08 -12.35 -33.76
N THR A 838 -2.35 -12.04 -33.92
CA THR A 838 -2.86 -11.28 -35.08
C THR A 838 -2.27 -9.87 -35.20
N THR A 839 -1.58 -9.36 -34.18
CA THR A 839 -0.94 -8.04 -34.20
C THR A 839 0.48 -8.10 -34.75
N ASN A 840 1.13 -9.27 -34.69
CA ASN A 840 2.48 -9.48 -35.20
C ASN A 840 2.56 -10.77 -36.04
N PRO A 841 2.47 -10.66 -37.38
CA PRO A 841 2.54 -11.81 -38.28
C PRO A 841 3.82 -12.65 -38.16
N ASN A 842 4.91 -12.10 -37.59
CA ASN A 842 6.15 -12.85 -37.37
C ASN A 842 6.12 -13.71 -36.10
N ARG A 843 5.09 -13.57 -35.26
CA ARG A 843 4.85 -14.36 -34.04
C ARG A 843 3.54 -15.17 -34.10
N ASP A 844 2.78 -15.07 -35.19
CA ASP A 844 1.52 -15.79 -35.37
C ASP A 844 1.77 -17.21 -35.90
N ALA A 845 1.78 -18.20 -35.00
CA ALA A 845 1.99 -19.60 -35.36
C ALA A 845 0.84 -20.15 -36.23
N VAL A 846 -0.41 -19.76 -35.96
CA VAL A 846 -1.57 -20.17 -36.77
C VAL A 846 -1.40 -19.71 -38.22
N GLN A 847 -1.04 -18.44 -38.42
CA GLN A 847 -0.88 -17.88 -39.76
C GLN A 847 0.37 -18.44 -40.46
N HIS A 848 1.46 -18.69 -39.74
CA HIS A 848 2.66 -19.35 -40.28
C HIS A 848 2.34 -20.69 -40.93
N PHE A 849 1.67 -21.60 -40.19
CA PHE A 849 1.34 -22.92 -40.72
C PHE A 849 0.27 -22.88 -41.83
N LYS A 850 -0.69 -21.94 -41.77
CA LYS A 850 -1.65 -21.73 -42.88
C LYS A 850 -0.95 -21.30 -44.17
N ASN A 851 0.08 -20.45 -44.08
CA ASN A 851 0.80 -19.93 -45.25
C ASN A 851 1.64 -20.99 -45.98
N LEU A 852 1.85 -22.17 -45.40
CA LEU A 852 2.50 -23.30 -46.07
C LEU A 852 1.63 -23.90 -47.19
N PHE A 853 0.32 -23.59 -47.19
CA PHE A 853 -0.65 -24.11 -48.15
C PHE A 853 -1.17 -22.99 -49.07
N PRO A 854 -1.49 -23.28 -50.34
CA PRO A 854 -2.11 -22.32 -51.24
C PRO A 854 -3.42 -21.75 -50.66
N SER A 855 -3.65 -20.44 -50.80
CA SER A 855 -4.83 -19.73 -50.25
C SER A 855 -6.21 -20.27 -50.70
N ASN A 856 -6.27 -21.09 -51.76
CA ASN A 856 -7.49 -21.77 -52.20
C ASN A 856 -7.74 -23.12 -51.50
N GLN A 857 -6.77 -23.62 -50.73
CA GLN A 857 -6.92 -24.77 -49.84
C GLN A 857 -7.32 -24.24 -48.47
N ASN A 858 -8.62 -24.28 -48.18
CA ASN A 858 -9.13 -23.87 -46.88
C ASN A 858 -8.75 -24.94 -45.85
N VAL A 859 -7.77 -24.65 -44.99
CA VAL A 859 -7.23 -25.57 -43.99
C VAL A 859 -7.45 -25.04 -42.57
N THR A 860 -7.58 -25.95 -41.62
CA THR A 860 -7.62 -25.64 -40.19
C THR A 860 -6.31 -26.08 -39.55
N VAL A 861 -5.76 -25.24 -38.65
CA VAL A 861 -4.54 -25.52 -37.88
C VAL A 861 -4.94 -25.67 -36.42
N THR A 862 -4.58 -26.79 -35.82
CA THR A 862 -4.86 -27.11 -34.41
C THR A 862 -3.58 -27.53 -33.71
N PHE A 863 -3.41 -27.14 -32.46
CA PHE A 863 -2.23 -27.48 -31.65
C PHE A 863 -2.58 -28.43 -30.52
N TYR A 864 -1.64 -29.33 -30.20
CA TYR A 864 -1.76 -30.34 -29.16
C TYR A 864 -0.44 -30.47 -28.41
N GLU A 865 -0.47 -30.92 -27.16
CA GLU A 865 0.76 -31.15 -26.38
C GLU A 865 1.48 -32.47 -26.77
N ASN A 866 0.78 -33.43 -27.39
CA ASN A 866 1.34 -34.75 -27.75
C ASN A 866 0.71 -35.37 -29.01
N GLU A 867 1.40 -36.39 -29.55
CA GLU A 867 1.01 -37.10 -30.79
C GLU A 867 -0.32 -37.85 -30.67
N THR A 868 -0.56 -38.51 -29.53
CA THR A 868 -1.75 -39.35 -29.31
C THR A 868 -3.01 -38.50 -29.40
N ASP A 869 -3.00 -37.35 -28.73
CA ASP A 869 -4.11 -36.40 -28.73
C ASP A 869 -4.32 -35.79 -30.12
N ALA A 870 -3.24 -35.50 -30.85
CA ALA A 870 -3.31 -35.00 -32.22
C ALA A 870 -3.85 -36.05 -33.21
N LEU A 871 -3.50 -37.34 -33.07
CA LEU A 871 -4.02 -38.43 -33.90
C LEU A 871 -5.50 -38.71 -33.64
N ALA A 872 -5.91 -38.70 -32.37
CA ALA A 872 -7.30 -38.92 -31.96
C ALA A 872 -8.18 -37.66 -32.08
N GLU A 873 -7.58 -36.49 -32.32
CA GLU A 873 -8.23 -35.16 -32.35
C GLU A 873 -8.93 -34.80 -31.04
N ILE A 874 -8.30 -35.12 -29.91
CA ILE A 874 -8.81 -34.84 -28.55
C ILE A 874 -7.89 -33.86 -27.82
N ASN A 875 -8.41 -33.16 -26.80
CA ASN A 875 -7.66 -32.18 -26.00
C ASN A 875 -6.87 -31.13 -26.80
N PRO A 876 -7.47 -30.45 -27.80
CA PRO A 876 -6.78 -29.38 -28.51
C PRO A 876 -6.48 -28.21 -27.57
N ILE A 877 -5.37 -27.51 -27.79
CA ILE A 877 -5.06 -26.27 -27.10
C ILE A 877 -6.05 -25.20 -27.57
N VAL A 878 -6.94 -24.78 -26.66
CA VAL A 878 -8.03 -23.83 -26.96
C VAL A 878 -7.66 -22.38 -26.70
N ASN A 879 -6.85 -22.10 -25.67
CA ASN A 879 -6.44 -20.74 -25.33
C ASN A 879 -5.17 -20.36 -26.10
N LEU A 880 -5.35 -19.95 -27.35
CA LEU A 880 -4.23 -19.63 -28.23
C LEU A 880 -3.58 -18.27 -27.91
N THR A 881 -4.21 -17.40 -27.14
CA THR A 881 -3.67 -16.06 -26.86
C THR A 881 -2.89 -15.96 -25.56
N ASN A 882 -3.02 -16.97 -24.69
CA ASN A 882 -2.40 -16.99 -23.37
C ASN A 882 -2.11 -18.43 -22.94
N PHE A 883 -1.46 -19.20 -23.81
CA PHE A 883 -1.07 -20.57 -23.53
C PHE A 883 0.18 -20.57 -22.66
N ARG A 884 0.11 -21.19 -21.47
CA ARG A 884 1.28 -21.32 -20.60
C ARG A 884 1.98 -22.65 -20.86
N ASN A 885 3.31 -22.63 -21.02
CA ASN A 885 4.04 -23.87 -21.19
C ASN A 885 4.04 -24.71 -19.90
N SER A 886 4.07 -26.03 -20.06
CA SER A 886 4.11 -27.01 -18.96
C SER A 886 5.49 -27.67 -18.83
N ILE A 887 6.38 -27.44 -19.80
CA ILE A 887 7.75 -27.93 -19.82
C ILE A 887 8.71 -26.74 -19.78
N PRO A 888 9.55 -26.62 -18.72
CA PRO A 888 10.50 -25.52 -18.59
C PRO A 888 11.47 -25.37 -19.75
N THR A 889 11.85 -24.14 -20.06
CA THR A 889 12.87 -23.71 -21.05
C THR A 889 12.49 -23.97 -22.51
N LEU A 890 12.04 -25.18 -22.86
CA LEU A 890 11.67 -25.55 -24.22
C LEU A 890 10.52 -26.57 -24.23
N GLN A 891 9.37 -26.16 -24.76
CA GLN A 891 8.25 -27.06 -25.06
C GLN A 891 7.99 -27.15 -26.56
N THR A 892 7.90 -28.37 -27.11
CA THR A 892 7.48 -28.59 -28.51
C THR A 892 6.03 -29.07 -28.55
N LEU A 893 5.19 -28.38 -29.32
CA LEU A 893 3.79 -28.70 -29.55
C LEU A 893 3.59 -29.40 -30.90
N TRP A 894 2.60 -30.30 -30.93
CA TRP A 894 2.12 -31.00 -32.12
C TRP A 894 1.17 -30.12 -32.91
N VAL A 895 1.42 -30.01 -34.21
CA VAL A 895 0.60 -29.26 -35.16
C VAL A 895 -0.16 -30.26 -36.03
N ARG A 896 -1.48 -30.09 -36.11
CA ARG A 896 -2.34 -30.82 -37.03
C ARG A 896 -2.97 -29.86 -38.03
N ILE A 897 -2.97 -30.27 -39.31
CA ILE A 897 -3.49 -29.48 -40.42
C ILE A 897 -4.49 -30.33 -41.21
N ASP A 898 -5.76 -29.96 -41.15
CA ASP A 898 -6.86 -30.69 -41.78
C ASP A 898 -7.53 -29.86 -42.88
N SER A 899 -8.04 -30.56 -43.90
CA SER A 899 -8.88 -30.01 -44.96
C SER A 899 -10.27 -29.64 -44.46
N ASN A 900 -10.70 -28.40 -44.66
CA ASN A 900 -12.03 -27.95 -44.27
C ASN A 900 -13.16 -28.55 -45.15
N LEU A 901 -12.81 -29.29 -46.21
CA LEU A 901 -13.79 -29.89 -47.13
C LEU A 901 -14.24 -31.29 -46.71
N ASN A 902 -13.34 -32.07 -46.10
CA ASN A 902 -13.53 -33.50 -45.90
C ASN A 902 -12.71 -34.08 -44.73
N ASN A 903 -12.16 -33.22 -43.86
CA ASN A 903 -11.34 -33.60 -42.70
C ASN A 903 -10.12 -34.48 -43.06
N GLU A 904 -9.63 -34.39 -44.30
CA GLU A 904 -8.43 -35.10 -44.69
C GLU A 904 -7.22 -34.46 -44.02
N CYS A 905 -6.42 -35.27 -43.33
CA CYS A 905 -5.16 -34.84 -42.77
C CYS A 905 -4.17 -34.49 -43.89
N PHE A 906 -3.72 -33.23 -43.95
CA PHE A 906 -2.67 -32.76 -44.85
C PHE A 906 -1.32 -32.67 -44.15
N GLY A 907 -1.31 -32.49 -42.84
CA GLY A 907 -0.08 -32.33 -42.08
C GLY A 907 -0.24 -32.71 -40.62
N LEU A 908 0.75 -33.42 -40.09
CA LEU A 908 0.84 -33.77 -38.68
C LEU A 908 2.31 -33.84 -38.26
N GLY A 909 2.68 -33.22 -37.13
CA GLY A 909 4.00 -33.37 -36.51
C GLY A 909 4.37 -32.32 -35.45
N PRO A 910 5.48 -32.53 -34.71
CA PRO A 910 5.95 -31.67 -33.61
C PRO A 910 6.76 -30.48 -34.13
N TYR A 911 6.08 -29.43 -34.63
CA TYR A 911 6.73 -28.36 -35.39
C TYR A 911 6.63 -26.95 -34.76
N LEU A 912 6.01 -26.79 -33.60
CA LEU A 912 5.95 -25.50 -32.90
C LEU A 912 6.79 -25.58 -31.62
N ASN A 913 7.83 -24.76 -31.50
CA ASN A 913 8.71 -24.72 -30.33
C ASN A 913 8.48 -23.42 -29.53
N LEU A 914 8.33 -23.57 -28.22
CA LEU A 914 8.17 -22.47 -27.27
C LEU A 914 9.43 -22.39 -26.41
N HIS A 915 10.18 -21.30 -26.53
CA HIS A 915 11.42 -21.05 -25.81
C HIS A 915 11.17 -20.01 -24.72
N VAL A 916 11.48 -20.35 -23.48
CA VAL A 916 11.52 -19.40 -22.35
C VAL A 916 12.98 -19.09 -22.06
N VAL A 917 13.35 -17.82 -22.14
CA VAL A 917 14.73 -17.36 -22.00
C VAL A 917 14.88 -16.52 -20.75
N ALA A 918 15.87 -16.86 -19.92
CA ALA A 918 16.18 -16.10 -18.72
C ALA A 918 16.55 -14.64 -19.05
N ILE A 919 16.12 -13.72 -18.18
CA ILE A 919 16.47 -12.31 -18.26
C ILE A 919 17.98 -12.14 -17.96
N PRO A 920 18.72 -11.26 -18.66
CA PRO A 920 20.14 -11.03 -18.38
C PRO A 920 20.35 -10.50 -16.95
N GLU A 921 21.08 -11.22 -16.09
CA GLU A 921 21.42 -10.74 -14.75
C GLU A 921 22.71 -9.90 -14.79
N LEU A 922 22.65 -8.62 -14.40
CA LEU A 922 23.83 -7.73 -14.32
C LEU A 922 23.84 -6.95 -13.00
N THR A 923 25.02 -6.48 -12.59
CA THR A 923 25.17 -5.48 -11.52
C THR A 923 26.34 -4.54 -11.79
N LEU A 924 26.14 -3.24 -11.65
CA LEU A 924 27.14 -2.19 -11.78
C LEU A 924 27.98 -2.00 -10.52
N GLY A 925 27.61 -2.66 -9.41
CA GLY A 925 28.24 -2.54 -8.11
C GLY A 925 27.50 -1.59 -7.18
N VAL A 926 28.24 -0.92 -6.29
CA VAL A 926 27.69 0.04 -5.32
C VAL A 926 28.15 1.46 -5.67
N ASP A 927 27.39 2.45 -5.23
CA ASP A 927 27.74 3.86 -5.38
C ASP A 927 29.17 4.16 -4.89
N PHE A 928 29.88 5.01 -5.62
CA PHE A 928 31.29 5.30 -5.36
C PHE A 928 31.62 6.79 -5.45
N THR A 929 32.76 7.17 -4.87
CA THR A 929 33.32 8.52 -5.01
C THR A 929 34.36 8.54 -6.12
N LEU A 930 34.10 9.32 -7.17
CA LEU A 930 35.05 9.66 -8.22
C LEU A 930 36.07 10.67 -7.67
N CYS A 931 37.25 10.17 -7.28
CA CYS A 931 38.35 11.03 -6.85
C CYS A 931 38.98 11.75 -8.03
N VAL A 932 38.97 13.08 -7.99
CA VAL A 932 39.44 13.92 -9.08
C VAL A 932 40.65 14.76 -8.70
N ASP A 933 41.38 15.21 -9.72
CA ASP A 933 42.49 16.14 -9.53
C ASP A 933 41.99 17.48 -8.94
N PRO A 934 42.59 17.97 -7.84
CA PRO A 934 42.07 19.11 -7.08
C PRO A 934 42.17 20.46 -7.78
N ILE A 935 42.79 20.53 -8.97
CA ILE A 935 42.97 21.76 -9.75
C ILE A 935 42.15 21.72 -11.03
N SER A 936 42.27 20.63 -11.79
CA SER A 936 41.61 20.47 -13.09
C SER A 936 40.22 19.87 -13.01
N GLY A 937 39.90 19.21 -11.89
CA GLY A 937 38.62 18.53 -11.71
C GLY A 937 38.45 17.32 -12.64
N GLN A 938 39.54 16.70 -13.07
CA GLN A 938 39.48 15.54 -13.94
C GLN A 938 39.70 14.26 -13.13
N GLY A 939 38.81 13.28 -13.31
CA GLY A 939 38.95 11.93 -12.78
C GLY A 939 38.16 10.95 -13.65
N SER A 940 38.43 9.67 -13.51
CA SER A 940 37.76 8.65 -14.31
C SER A 940 37.68 7.30 -13.61
N GLN A 941 36.54 6.62 -13.70
CA GLN A 941 36.33 5.26 -13.21
C GLN A 941 35.54 4.42 -14.22
N ILE A 942 35.92 3.16 -14.40
CA ILE A 942 35.20 2.23 -15.28
C ILE A 942 34.23 1.40 -14.44
N VAL A 943 32.98 1.28 -14.92
CA VAL A 943 31.98 0.33 -14.43
C VAL A 943 31.72 -0.76 -15.47
N ASP A 944 31.32 -1.94 -15.03
CA ASP A 944 31.15 -3.14 -15.87
C ASP A 944 29.71 -3.66 -15.74
N ALA A 945 29.01 -3.74 -16.86
CA ALA A 945 27.64 -4.21 -17.01
C ALA A 945 27.56 -5.60 -17.66
N THR A 946 28.68 -6.33 -17.76
CA THR A 946 28.69 -7.66 -18.38
C THR A 946 27.74 -8.60 -17.63
N PRO A 947 26.68 -9.12 -18.28
CA PRO A 947 25.77 -10.05 -17.62
C PRO A 947 26.48 -11.33 -17.18
N MET A 948 25.99 -11.94 -16.10
CA MET A 948 26.53 -13.18 -15.55
C MET A 948 26.28 -14.39 -16.45
N SER A 949 25.19 -14.36 -17.23
CA SER A 949 24.84 -15.37 -18.21
C SER A 949 25.52 -15.09 -19.56
N SER A 950 26.00 -16.14 -20.24
CA SER A 950 26.57 -16.00 -21.57
C SER A 950 25.48 -15.70 -22.61
N GLY A 951 25.64 -14.62 -23.37
CA GLY A 951 24.69 -14.22 -24.42
C GLY A 951 25.30 -13.21 -25.38
N ASN A 952 24.54 -12.88 -26.43
CA ASN A 952 24.93 -11.82 -27.37
C ASN A 952 24.14 -10.57 -26.99
N TYR A 953 24.75 -9.68 -26.21
CA TYR A 953 24.07 -8.52 -25.66
C TYR A 953 24.39 -7.22 -26.39
N VAL A 954 23.40 -6.33 -26.45
CA VAL A 954 23.60 -4.90 -26.72
C VAL A 954 23.40 -4.10 -25.45
N TYR A 955 24.16 -3.02 -25.32
CA TYR A 955 24.18 -2.14 -24.16
C TYR A 955 23.66 -0.78 -24.56
N GLN A 956 22.87 -0.15 -23.69
CA GLN A 956 22.40 1.21 -23.87
C GLN A 956 22.56 1.97 -22.54
N TRP A 957 23.57 2.83 -22.48
CA TRP A 957 23.87 3.64 -21.31
C TRP A 957 23.15 4.99 -21.31
N SER A 958 22.80 5.48 -20.11
CA SER A 958 22.24 6.81 -19.86
C SER A 958 22.89 7.43 -18.62
N PRO A 959 23.39 8.68 -18.66
CA PRO A 959 23.49 9.54 -19.83
C PRO A 959 24.46 8.96 -20.89
N MET A 960 24.16 9.20 -22.16
CA MET A 960 25.03 8.76 -23.26
C MET A 960 26.35 9.53 -23.23
N ASN A 961 27.47 8.82 -23.35
CA ASN A 961 28.77 9.46 -23.59
C ASN A 961 28.83 9.96 -25.05
N ALA A 962 29.53 11.05 -25.32
CA ALA A 962 29.60 11.67 -26.65
C ALA A 962 30.49 10.90 -27.66
N SER A 963 31.25 9.88 -27.23
CA SER A 963 32.13 9.07 -28.08
C SER A 963 31.64 7.63 -28.17
N LEU A 964 31.26 7.17 -29.37
CA LEU A 964 30.56 5.89 -29.62
C LEU A 964 31.38 4.61 -29.38
N ASP A 965 32.63 4.68 -28.90
CA ASP A 965 33.39 3.55 -28.33
C ASP A 965 34.73 3.94 -27.64
N SER A 966 35.53 2.90 -27.37
CA SER A 966 36.57 2.65 -26.39
C SER A 966 36.23 2.86 -24.92
N LEU A 967 35.24 3.68 -24.55
CA LEU A 967 34.85 3.89 -23.15
C LEU A 967 33.36 4.31 -22.92
N GLY A 968 32.43 4.18 -23.88
CA GLY A 968 30.99 4.25 -23.52
C GLY A 968 29.95 4.30 -24.66
N ASN A 969 28.90 3.46 -24.48
CA ASN A 969 27.50 3.46 -24.95
C ASN A 969 27.06 2.09 -25.45
N GLU A 970 27.90 1.41 -26.23
CA GLU A 970 27.59 0.08 -26.82
C GLU A 970 28.45 -1.05 -26.24
N SER A 971 29.31 -0.74 -25.25
CA SER A 971 30.16 -1.71 -24.56
C SER A 971 29.57 -2.10 -23.21
N SER A 972 29.94 -3.31 -22.75
CA SER A 972 29.69 -3.73 -21.37
C SER A 972 30.45 -2.88 -20.36
N GLN A 973 31.52 -2.20 -20.77
CA GLN A 973 32.28 -1.30 -19.91
C GLN A 973 31.97 0.17 -20.23
N PHE A 974 31.84 0.98 -19.18
CA PHE A 974 31.52 2.40 -19.30
C PHE A 974 32.43 3.25 -18.41
N LEU A 975 33.07 4.28 -18.98
CA LEU A 975 33.90 5.23 -18.25
C LEU A 975 33.07 6.40 -17.75
N ILE A 976 32.98 6.50 -16.44
CA ILE A 976 32.41 7.63 -15.72
C ILE A 976 33.51 8.66 -15.48
N THR A 977 33.31 9.89 -15.94
CA THR A 977 34.26 11.02 -15.77
C THR A 977 33.66 12.22 -15.04
N GLU A 978 32.35 12.21 -14.82
CA GLU A 978 31.60 13.27 -14.15
C GLU A 978 30.69 12.66 -13.08
N GLU A 979 30.34 13.43 -12.05
CA GLU A 979 29.30 13.00 -11.10
C GLU A 979 27.95 12.85 -11.79
N GLY A 980 27.16 11.92 -11.27
CA GLY A 980 25.81 11.69 -11.76
C GLY A 980 25.36 10.25 -11.55
N THR A 981 24.13 10.02 -11.99
CA THR A 981 23.52 8.70 -12.02
C THR A 981 23.67 8.11 -13.41
N TYR A 982 24.26 6.92 -13.49
CA TYR A 982 24.48 6.19 -14.73
C TYR A 982 23.65 4.92 -14.71
N SER A 983 22.85 4.69 -15.74
CA SER A 983 22.09 3.46 -15.93
C SER A 983 22.47 2.79 -17.24
N VAL A 984 22.32 1.47 -17.29
CA VAL A 984 22.50 0.67 -18.50
C VAL A 984 21.31 -0.23 -18.69
N ILE A 985 20.81 -0.33 -19.91
CA ILE A 985 19.90 -1.38 -20.34
C ILE A 985 20.74 -2.39 -21.14
N VAL A 986 20.66 -3.66 -20.78
CA VAL A 986 21.34 -4.77 -21.46
C VAL A 986 20.28 -5.67 -22.07
N THR A 987 20.32 -5.86 -23.40
CA THR A 987 19.33 -6.64 -24.15
C THR A 987 20.01 -7.79 -24.88
N ASP A 988 19.53 -9.01 -24.71
CA ASP A 988 19.96 -10.16 -25.53
C ASP A 988 19.37 -10.03 -26.95
N ILE A 989 20.23 -10.11 -27.97
CA ILE A 989 19.85 -9.89 -29.38
C ILE A 989 19.00 -11.05 -29.92
N ILE A 990 19.12 -12.25 -29.35
CA ILE A 990 18.43 -13.44 -29.82
C ILE A 990 17.03 -13.52 -29.22
N SER A 991 16.90 -13.37 -27.89
CA SER A 991 15.59 -13.45 -27.23
C SER A 991 14.85 -12.12 -27.15
N GLY A 992 15.56 -10.99 -27.23
CA GLY A 992 14.99 -9.67 -26.99
C GLY A 992 14.80 -9.33 -25.50
N CYS A 993 15.15 -10.23 -24.58
CA CYS A 993 15.01 -10.00 -23.14
C CYS A 993 16.01 -8.94 -22.68
N SER A 994 15.52 -7.98 -21.90
CA SER A 994 16.31 -6.86 -21.41
C SER A 994 16.24 -6.72 -19.91
N ASN A 995 17.36 -6.33 -19.30
CA ASN A 995 17.43 -5.92 -17.90
C ASN A 995 18.18 -4.60 -17.79
N PHE A 996 18.07 -3.91 -16.66
CA PHE A 996 18.78 -2.66 -16.44
C PHE A 996 19.33 -2.57 -15.02
N ASP A 997 20.38 -1.77 -14.85
CA ASP A 997 20.93 -1.45 -13.53
C ASP A 997 21.43 0.00 -13.50
N THR A 998 21.58 0.56 -12.29
CA THR A 998 21.92 1.97 -12.06
C THR A 998 22.97 2.12 -10.96
N ILE A 999 23.91 3.05 -11.15
CA ILE A 999 24.96 3.40 -10.18
C ILE A 999 25.13 4.91 -10.06
N VAL A 1000 25.42 5.41 -8.85
CA VAL A 1000 25.70 6.82 -8.60
C VAL A 1000 27.19 7.06 -8.36
N ALA A 1001 27.77 8.01 -9.09
CA ALA A 1001 29.11 8.51 -8.87
C ALA A 1001 29.05 9.90 -8.23
N THR A 1002 29.61 10.03 -7.03
CA THR A 1002 29.78 11.34 -6.35
C THR A 1002 31.19 11.85 -6.56
N TYR A 1003 31.40 13.16 -6.55
CA TYR A 1003 32.67 13.75 -6.98
C TYR A 1003 33.39 14.46 -5.83
N SER A 1004 34.70 14.21 -5.65
CA SER A 1004 35.47 14.79 -4.54
C SER A 1004 36.99 14.84 -4.80
N SER A 1005 37.72 15.65 -4.03
CA SER A 1005 39.20 15.73 -4.06
C SER A 1005 39.79 16.19 -2.74
N GLU A 1006 41.06 15.89 -2.49
CA GLU A 1006 41.90 16.60 -1.50
C GLU A 1006 41.94 18.13 -1.78
N PRO A 1007 42.31 18.98 -0.80
CA PRO A 1007 42.35 20.42 -1.04
C PRO A 1007 43.52 20.80 -1.94
N SER A 1008 43.31 21.77 -2.82
CA SER A 1008 44.37 22.24 -3.74
C SER A 1008 45.50 22.99 -3.02
N ILE A 1009 45.19 23.62 -1.87
CA ILE A 1009 46.10 24.38 -1.02
C ILE A 1009 45.88 23.93 0.42
N PHE A 1010 46.96 23.61 1.12
CA PHE A 1010 46.92 23.31 2.55
C PHE A 1010 48.13 23.90 3.28
N GLU A 1011 47.86 24.72 4.27
CA GLU A 1011 48.87 25.34 5.15
C GLU A 1011 48.38 25.32 6.61
N ALA A 1012 49.29 25.46 7.56
CA ALA A 1012 48.92 25.68 8.96
C ALA A 1012 49.95 26.56 9.65
N ASN A 1013 49.50 27.38 10.60
CA ASN A 1013 50.33 28.34 11.31
C ASN A 1013 50.02 28.33 12.81
N VAL A 1014 51.05 28.58 13.63
CA VAL A 1014 50.86 28.85 15.07
C VAL A 1014 50.35 30.29 15.22
N ILE A 1015 49.19 30.48 15.84
CA ILE A 1015 48.55 31.81 15.95
C ILE A 1015 49.18 32.64 17.08
N ASN A 1016 49.59 31.99 18.18
CA ASN A 1016 50.21 32.68 19.30
C ASN A 1016 51.62 33.18 18.91
N PRO A 1017 52.04 34.39 19.32
CA PRO A 1017 53.42 34.82 19.20
C PRO A 1017 54.37 33.83 19.89
N ASN A 1018 55.50 33.51 19.26
CA ASN A 1018 56.54 32.69 19.89
C ASN A 1018 56.88 33.25 21.27
N PHE A 1019 56.90 32.36 22.27
CA PHE A 1019 57.08 32.69 23.68
C PHE A 1019 55.93 33.54 24.26
N SER A 1020 54.67 33.22 23.97
CA SER A 1020 53.52 33.73 24.73
C SER A 1020 53.37 32.99 26.08
N SER A 1021 52.72 33.63 27.07
CA SER A 1021 52.32 32.93 28.30
C SER A 1021 51.12 32.01 28.03
N GLY A 1022 51.14 30.76 28.51
CA GLY A 1022 50.01 29.82 28.41
C GLY A 1022 50.24 28.67 27.42
N LEU A 1023 49.17 28.14 26.81
CA LEU A 1023 49.24 27.06 25.80
C LEU A 1023 49.10 27.64 24.38
N ALA A 1024 49.62 26.91 23.39
CA ALA A 1024 49.62 27.33 22.00
C ALA A 1024 48.34 26.94 21.25
N THR A 1025 48.06 27.68 20.17
CA THR A 1025 47.00 27.37 19.21
C THR A 1025 47.60 27.30 17.80
N ILE A 1026 47.27 26.24 17.06
CA ILE A 1026 47.57 26.10 15.63
C ILE A 1026 46.26 26.25 14.85
N GLU A 1027 46.27 27.03 13.78
CA GLU A 1027 45.17 27.12 12.84
C GLU A 1027 45.64 26.68 11.46
N ALA A 1028 44.89 25.74 10.90
CA ALA A 1028 45.06 25.23 9.56
C ALA A 1028 44.21 26.02 8.57
N PHE A 1029 44.61 26.00 7.31
CA PHE A 1029 43.89 26.59 6.22
C PHE A 1029 43.98 25.65 5.03
N ALA A 1030 42.86 25.04 4.65
CA ALA A 1030 42.70 24.31 3.40
C ALA A 1030 41.78 25.09 2.46
N SER A 1031 42.15 25.20 1.18
CA SER A 1031 41.33 25.89 0.19
C SER A 1031 41.50 25.32 -1.23
N GLY A 1032 40.46 25.51 -2.05
CA GLY A 1032 40.31 24.88 -3.35
C GLY A 1032 40.20 23.35 -3.27
N GLY A 1033 40.19 22.67 -4.42
CA GLY A 1033 39.68 21.29 -4.50
C GLY A 1033 38.15 21.23 -4.50
N PHE A 1034 37.61 20.02 -4.51
CA PHE A 1034 36.19 19.71 -4.67
C PHE A 1034 35.61 18.87 -3.51
N GLY A 1035 36.42 18.62 -2.48
CA GLY A 1035 36.03 17.80 -1.33
C GLY A 1035 35.64 18.59 -0.09
N THR A 1036 35.28 17.86 0.96
CA THR A 1036 35.01 18.41 2.28
C THR A 1036 36.07 17.90 3.25
N TYR A 1037 36.65 18.80 4.05
CA TYR A 1037 37.91 18.53 4.72
C TYR A 1037 37.82 18.42 6.23
N GLU A 1038 38.54 17.44 6.78
CA GLU A 1038 38.81 17.32 8.21
C GLU A 1038 40.32 17.30 8.49
N TYR A 1039 40.68 17.71 9.70
CA TYR A 1039 42.06 17.99 10.10
C TYR A 1039 42.48 17.12 11.29
N SER A 1040 43.77 16.80 11.38
CA SER A 1040 44.32 16.02 12.49
C SER A 1040 45.75 16.43 12.84
N LEU A 1041 46.19 16.15 14.08
CA LEU A 1041 47.59 16.27 14.51
C LEU A 1041 48.30 14.91 14.59
N ASP A 1042 47.57 13.80 14.60
CA ASP A 1042 48.07 12.44 14.87
C ASP A 1042 47.63 11.40 13.83
N GLN A 1043 46.83 11.79 12.83
CA GLN A 1043 46.16 10.95 11.82
C GLN A 1043 45.15 9.93 12.38
N ILE A 1044 44.87 9.97 13.68
CA ILE A 1044 43.94 9.07 14.37
C ILE A 1044 42.69 9.85 14.75
N THR A 1045 42.88 11.00 15.39
CA THR A 1045 41.83 11.90 15.85
C THR A 1045 41.63 12.99 14.81
N TRP A 1046 40.50 12.97 14.12
CA TRP A 1046 40.14 13.94 13.08
C TRP A 1046 39.04 14.89 13.58
N GLN A 1047 39.09 16.14 13.14
CA GLN A 1047 38.12 17.18 13.48
C GLN A 1047 37.81 18.05 12.27
N MET A 1048 36.55 18.46 12.10
CA MET A 1048 36.15 19.40 11.04
C MET A 1048 36.70 20.81 11.27
N SER A 1049 36.96 21.19 12.52
CA SER A 1049 37.53 22.49 12.86
C SER A 1049 39.00 22.55 12.43
N PRO A 1050 39.44 23.61 11.72
CA PRO A 1050 40.85 23.77 11.37
C PRO A 1050 41.72 24.26 12.55
N THR A 1051 41.14 24.52 13.72
CA THR A 1051 41.85 25.11 14.87
C THR A 1051 42.12 24.08 15.97
N PHE A 1052 43.39 23.97 16.38
CA PHE A 1052 43.86 23.14 17.48
C PHE A 1052 44.33 24.02 18.64
N THR A 1053 43.57 24.03 19.74
CA THR A 1053 43.86 24.83 20.95
C THR A 1053 44.49 23.99 22.06
N ASN A 1054 45.00 24.66 23.10
CA ASN A 1054 45.55 24.02 24.32
C ASN A 1054 46.74 23.09 24.05
N LEU A 1055 47.56 23.42 23.05
CA LEU A 1055 48.75 22.65 22.71
C LEU A 1055 49.90 22.96 23.67
N SER A 1056 50.53 21.92 24.18
CA SER A 1056 51.76 22.03 24.97
C SER A 1056 52.95 22.38 24.08
N ASN A 1057 54.10 22.67 24.69
CA ASN A 1057 55.32 22.90 23.91
C ASN A 1057 55.72 21.63 23.17
N GLY A 1058 55.90 21.73 21.85
CA GLY A 1058 56.19 20.59 21.00
C GLY A 1058 56.29 20.92 19.52
N SER A 1059 56.66 19.89 18.75
CA SER A 1059 56.63 19.89 17.28
C SER A 1059 55.35 19.21 16.81
N TYR A 1060 54.60 19.88 15.95
CA TYR A 1060 53.32 19.41 15.43
C TYR A 1060 53.35 19.33 13.90
N THR A 1061 52.73 18.28 13.35
CA THR A 1061 52.41 18.17 11.93
C THR A 1061 50.90 18.21 11.83
N VAL A 1062 50.34 19.11 11.02
CA VAL A 1062 48.90 19.12 10.77
C VAL A 1062 48.63 18.34 9.49
N TYR A 1063 47.60 17.51 9.52
CA TYR A 1063 47.10 16.74 8.39
C TYR A 1063 45.72 17.26 8.00
N VAL A 1064 45.41 17.18 6.72
CA VAL A 1064 44.05 17.38 6.19
C VAL A 1064 43.71 16.23 5.26
N ARG A 1065 42.49 15.73 5.32
CA ARG A 1065 41.98 14.74 4.37
C ARG A 1065 40.58 15.08 3.91
N ASP A 1066 40.24 14.59 2.73
CA ASP A 1066 38.86 14.60 2.27
C ASP A 1066 38.03 13.52 2.99
N ILE A 1067 36.82 13.87 3.43
CA ILE A 1067 35.93 12.96 4.17
C ILE A 1067 35.43 11.79 3.31
N LEU A 1068 35.42 11.96 1.98
CA LEU A 1068 35.05 10.91 1.03
C LEU A 1068 36.27 10.09 0.57
N GLY A 1069 37.44 10.29 1.20
CA GLY A 1069 38.62 9.45 1.04
C GLY A 1069 39.56 9.84 -0.09
N CYS A 1070 39.34 10.97 -0.76
CA CYS A 1070 40.11 11.37 -1.94
C CYS A 1070 41.44 12.10 -1.64
N GLY A 1071 42.26 11.54 -0.75
CA GLY A 1071 43.64 11.99 -0.48
C GLY A 1071 43.88 12.58 0.90
N ILE A 1072 45.16 12.72 1.27
CA ILE A 1072 45.63 13.25 2.55
C ILE A 1072 46.89 14.10 2.34
N LEU A 1073 46.87 15.34 2.82
CA LEU A 1073 48.00 16.25 2.80
C LEU A 1073 48.51 16.51 4.22
N SER A 1074 49.78 16.91 4.34
CA SER A 1074 50.41 17.27 5.61
C SER A 1074 51.27 18.52 5.49
N THR A 1075 51.35 19.28 6.57
CA THR A 1075 52.23 20.45 6.66
C THR A 1075 53.67 20.05 6.98
N ARG A 1076 54.59 21.00 6.89
CA ARG A 1076 55.90 20.88 7.57
C ARG A 1076 55.69 20.94 9.09
N ASN A 1077 56.75 20.58 9.84
CA ASN A 1077 56.75 20.68 11.29
C ASN A 1077 56.58 22.15 11.75
N LEU A 1078 55.59 22.37 12.61
CA LEU A 1078 55.33 23.61 13.32
C LEU A 1078 55.82 23.48 14.76
N TYR A 1079 56.52 24.48 15.26
CA TYR A 1079 57.00 24.50 16.65
C TYR A 1079 56.11 25.43 17.47
N ALA A 1080 55.36 24.85 18.40
CA ALA A 1080 54.61 25.60 19.40
C ALA A 1080 55.51 25.80 20.64
N ILE A 1081 55.86 27.05 20.94
CA ILE A 1081 56.75 27.39 22.04
C ILE A 1081 56.12 28.49 22.90
N THR A 1082 55.78 28.16 24.14
CA THR A 1082 55.25 29.04 25.18
C THR A 1082 56.08 28.92 26.47
N TYR A 1083 55.78 29.74 27.47
CA TYR A 1083 56.38 29.62 28.80
C TYR A 1083 55.32 29.60 29.92
N PRO A 1084 55.55 28.90 31.04
CA PRO A 1084 54.64 28.92 32.18
C PRO A 1084 54.56 30.32 32.80
N ALA A 1085 53.34 30.85 32.96
CA ALA A 1085 53.14 32.17 33.58
C ALA A 1085 53.41 32.16 35.10
N PHE A 1086 53.33 31.01 35.74
CA PHE A 1086 53.57 30.84 37.17
C PHE A 1086 54.00 29.40 37.49
N PHE A 1087 54.50 29.19 38.70
CA PHE A 1087 54.73 27.87 39.26
C PHE A 1087 54.53 27.89 40.78
N THR A 1088 54.31 26.73 41.38
CA THR A 1088 53.93 26.53 42.78
C THR A 1088 54.85 25.50 43.45
N PRO A 1089 56.05 25.90 43.93
CA PRO A 1089 57.01 24.97 44.52
C PRO A 1089 56.58 24.54 45.94
N ASN A 1090 55.60 23.66 46.04
CA ASN A 1090 54.99 23.17 47.29
C ASN A 1090 55.26 21.66 47.55
N GLY A 1091 55.83 20.94 46.58
CA GLY A 1091 56.18 19.53 46.66
C GLY A 1091 55.04 18.58 46.40
N ASP A 1092 53.97 19.00 45.72
CA ASP A 1092 52.81 18.15 45.39
C ASP A 1092 52.95 17.40 44.05
N GLY A 1093 54.05 17.63 43.32
CA GLY A 1093 54.33 17.05 42.01
C GLY A 1093 53.78 17.85 40.82
N TYR A 1094 53.07 18.96 41.05
CA TYR A 1094 52.47 19.80 40.00
C TYR A 1094 53.04 21.22 40.03
N ASN A 1095 53.65 21.64 38.92
CA ASN A 1095 54.29 22.97 38.78
C ASN A 1095 55.33 23.28 39.88
N ASP A 1096 56.05 22.27 40.37
CA ASP A 1096 57.05 22.42 41.44
C ASP A 1096 58.33 23.14 41.00
N THR A 1097 58.62 23.12 39.71
CA THR A 1097 59.72 23.84 39.09
C THR A 1097 59.23 24.70 37.94
N TRP A 1098 59.93 25.78 37.69
CA TRP A 1098 59.68 26.64 36.53
C TRP A 1098 60.74 26.41 35.46
N ASN A 1099 60.29 26.13 34.23
CA ASN A 1099 61.15 25.94 33.08
C ASN A 1099 60.41 26.28 31.76
N ILE A 1100 61.16 26.46 30.66
CA ILE A 1100 60.60 26.45 29.30
C ILE A 1100 60.99 25.11 28.67
N GLU A 1101 60.08 24.14 28.76
CA GLU A 1101 60.35 22.77 28.33
C GLU A 1101 60.14 22.58 26.82
N ASN A 1102 60.70 21.50 26.27
CA ASN A 1102 60.57 21.06 24.88
C ASN A 1102 61.03 22.08 23.82
N LEU A 1103 61.98 22.95 24.17
CA LEU A 1103 62.69 23.75 23.16
C LEU A 1103 63.53 22.84 22.24
N PRO A 1104 63.61 23.12 20.93
CA PRO A 1104 64.54 22.44 20.03
C PRO A 1104 65.99 22.53 20.55
N GLN A 1105 66.78 21.45 20.47
CA GLN A 1105 68.17 21.46 20.96
C GLN A 1105 69.09 22.38 20.12
N GLU A 1106 68.76 22.57 18.84
CA GLU A 1106 69.43 23.50 17.93
C GLU A 1106 69.35 24.97 18.38
N TYR A 1107 68.44 25.31 19.29
CA TYR A 1107 68.34 26.66 19.85
C TYR A 1107 69.48 26.97 20.82
N GLU A 1108 70.25 25.98 21.28
CA GLU A 1108 71.34 26.13 22.25
C GLU A 1108 70.96 27.05 23.43
N ALA A 1109 69.73 26.90 23.91
CA ALA A 1109 69.08 27.94 24.70
C ALA A 1109 69.59 28.01 26.14
N LYS A 1110 69.66 29.22 26.70
CA LYS A 1110 70.01 29.48 28.10
C LYS A 1110 68.97 30.37 28.75
N LEU A 1111 68.56 30.02 29.97
CA LEU A 1111 67.60 30.78 30.76
C LEU A 1111 68.29 31.46 31.94
N TYR A 1112 68.06 32.76 32.07
CA TYR A 1112 68.55 33.59 33.16
C TYR A 1112 67.36 34.15 33.93
N ILE A 1113 67.29 33.93 35.24
CA ILE A 1113 66.19 34.36 36.11
C ILE A 1113 66.68 35.48 37.03
N PHE A 1114 65.90 36.55 37.16
CA PHE A 1114 66.22 37.77 37.87
C PHE A 1114 65.13 38.13 38.88
N ASP A 1115 65.51 38.78 39.98
CA ASP A 1115 64.55 39.43 40.88
C ASP A 1115 64.07 40.78 40.32
N ARG A 1116 63.13 41.41 41.03
CA ARG A 1116 62.55 42.72 40.68
C ARG A 1116 63.53 43.89 40.61
N TYR A 1117 64.75 43.72 41.11
CA TYR A 1117 65.80 44.74 41.09
C TYR A 1117 66.85 44.45 39.99
N GLY A 1118 66.64 43.41 39.18
CA GLY A 1118 67.54 43.02 38.09
C GLY A 1118 68.74 42.19 38.58
N LYS A 1119 68.73 41.68 39.82
CA LYS A 1119 69.80 40.80 40.30
C LYS A 1119 69.59 39.40 39.72
N LEU A 1120 70.63 38.85 39.08
CA LEU A 1120 70.63 37.46 38.60
C LEU A 1120 70.51 36.50 39.79
N ILE A 1121 69.45 35.70 39.79
CA ILE A 1121 69.12 34.70 40.80
C ILE A 1121 69.67 33.33 40.40
N LYS A 1122 69.40 32.91 39.16
CA LYS A 1122 69.79 31.59 38.69
C LYS A 1122 69.97 31.61 37.18
N GLN A 1123 70.96 30.87 36.68
CA GLN A 1123 71.01 30.45 35.29
C GLN A 1123 70.62 28.98 35.25
N ILE A 1124 69.64 28.63 34.42
CA ILE A 1124 69.19 27.26 34.21
C ILE A 1124 69.27 26.90 32.72
N SER A 1125 69.30 25.60 32.46
CA SER A 1125 69.14 25.05 31.12
C SER A 1125 67.67 24.70 30.90
N PRO A 1126 67.05 25.11 29.78
CA PRO A 1126 65.73 24.62 29.37
C PRO A 1126 65.63 23.09 29.29
N TYR A 1127 66.76 22.41 29.15
CA TYR A 1127 66.86 20.95 29.03
C TYR A 1127 67.09 20.23 30.38
N GLY A 1128 66.97 20.92 31.51
CA GLY A 1128 67.13 20.36 32.87
C GLY A 1128 65.84 20.41 33.70
N GLU A 1129 65.94 20.10 35.00
CA GLU A 1129 64.77 20.00 35.93
C GLU A 1129 64.06 21.34 36.23
N GLY A 1130 64.55 22.46 35.69
CA GLY A 1130 63.99 23.78 35.95
C GLY A 1130 64.44 24.41 37.28
N TRP A 1131 63.74 25.46 37.70
CA TRP A 1131 64.03 26.19 38.93
C TRP A 1131 62.92 26.01 39.97
N ASN A 1132 63.27 25.48 41.14
CA ASN A 1132 62.35 25.23 42.26
C ASN A 1132 62.07 26.45 43.17
N GLY A 1133 62.43 27.67 42.73
CA GLY A 1133 62.16 28.88 43.50
C GLY A 1133 63.10 29.12 44.70
N THR A 1134 64.28 28.49 44.74
CA THR A 1134 65.28 28.69 45.80
C THR A 1134 66.52 29.46 45.32
N PHE A 1135 67.15 30.20 46.23
CA PHE A 1135 68.46 30.83 46.03
C PHE A 1135 69.37 30.48 47.21
N ASN A 1136 70.54 29.90 46.95
CA ASN A 1136 71.44 29.35 47.98
C ASN A 1136 70.72 28.41 48.97
N ASN A 1137 69.85 27.52 48.45
CA ASN A 1137 69.02 26.59 49.21
C ASN A 1137 68.00 27.24 50.16
N GLN A 1138 67.75 28.55 50.04
CA GLN A 1138 66.71 29.24 50.78
C GLN A 1138 65.51 29.55 49.87
N PRO A 1139 64.25 29.34 50.30
CA PRO A 1139 63.07 29.69 49.53
C PRO A 1139 62.98 31.20 49.26
N LEU A 1140 62.82 31.62 48.00
CA LEU A 1140 62.60 33.03 47.65
C LEU A 1140 61.12 33.43 47.73
N PRO A 1141 60.75 34.66 48.11
CA PRO A 1141 59.35 35.05 48.38
C PRO A 1141 58.41 34.90 47.16
N SER A 1142 57.11 34.71 47.42
CA SER A 1142 56.07 34.78 46.38
C SER A 1142 56.07 36.18 45.76
N SER A 1143 56.50 36.27 44.51
CA SER A 1143 56.68 37.51 43.78
C SER A 1143 56.77 37.23 42.28
N ASP A 1144 56.81 38.29 41.48
CA ASP A 1144 57.17 38.18 40.07
C ASP A 1144 58.70 38.13 39.92
N TYR A 1145 59.13 37.26 39.02
CA TYR A 1145 60.51 37.08 38.59
C TYR A 1145 60.59 37.32 37.10
N TRP A 1146 61.70 37.90 36.64
CA TRP A 1146 61.94 38.16 35.23
C TRP A 1146 62.88 37.11 34.69
N PHE A 1147 62.73 36.73 33.42
CA PHE A 1147 63.69 35.89 32.75
C PHE A 1147 64.15 36.48 31.43
N ILE A 1148 65.37 36.11 31.07
CA ILE A 1148 65.92 36.29 29.73
C ILE A 1148 66.20 34.89 29.19
N LEU A 1149 65.60 34.57 28.05
CA LEU A 1149 65.92 33.42 27.23
C LEU A 1149 66.86 33.86 26.12
N GLU A 1150 68.11 33.42 26.16
CA GLU A 1150 69.06 33.53 25.05
C GLU A 1150 68.94 32.26 24.20
N TYR A 1151 68.66 32.39 22.91
CA TYR A 1151 68.53 31.25 21.98
C TYR A 1151 69.07 31.59 20.59
N LYS A 1152 69.52 30.58 19.86
CA LYS A 1152 69.92 30.68 18.46
C LYS A 1152 68.74 30.34 17.56
N GLU A 1153 68.43 31.22 16.63
CA GLU A 1153 67.46 30.95 15.56
C GLU A 1153 68.10 31.31 14.22
N ASN A 1154 68.17 30.35 13.30
CA ASN A 1154 68.85 30.49 12.00
C ASN A 1154 70.30 31.00 12.13
N GLY A 1155 71.03 30.55 13.16
CA GLY A 1155 72.42 30.91 13.42
C GLY A 1155 72.64 32.27 14.10
N ASN A 1156 71.58 33.07 14.30
CA ASN A 1156 71.67 34.35 15.02
C ASN A 1156 71.24 34.19 16.48
N ILE A 1157 71.98 34.82 17.39
CA ILE A 1157 71.62 34.87 18.81
C ILE A 1157 70.49 35.89 18.98
N LYS A 1158 69.39 35.45 19.57
CA LYS A 1158 68.23 36.26 19.94
C LYS A 1158 68.00 36.18 21.45
N GLU A 1159 67.42 37.25 21.99
CA GLU A 1159 66.98 37.31 23.38
C GLU A 1159 65.47 37.49 23.44
N PHE A 1160 64.79 36.70 24.26
CA PHE A 1160 63.41 36.93 24.66
C PHE A 1160 63.37 37.27 26.15
N LYS A 1161 62.58 38.28 26.53
CA LYS A 1161 62.49 38.75 27.91
C LYS A 1161 61.03 38.78 28.34
N SER A 1162 60.73 38.17 29.46
CA SER A 1162 59.40 38.24 30.06
C SER A 1162 59.47 38.02 31.58
N HIS A 1163 58.33 37.82 32.23
CA HIS A 1163 58.21 37.52 33.64
C HIS A 1163 57.26 36.36 33.90
N PHE A 1164 57.37 35.79 35.09
CA PHE A 1164 56.49 34.76 35.62
C PHE A 1164 56.32 34.96 37.13
N SER A 1165 55.26 34.42 37.71
CA SER A 1165 54.98 34.53 39.13
C SER A 1165 55.39 33.27 39.89
N LEU A 1166 56.17 33.41 40.96
CA LEU A 1166 56.34 32.36 41.96
C LEU A 1166 55.19 32.48 42.96
N LYS A 1167 54.38 31.43 43.10
CA LYS A 1167 53.25 31.38 44.05
C LYS A 1167 53.55 30.32 45.11
N ARG A 1168 53.42 30.67 46.39
CA ARG A 1168 53.51 29.73 47.52
C ARG A 1168 52.28 29.84 48.40
#